data_AF-A0A2G2FEL1-F1
#
_entry.id   AF-A0A2G2FEL1-F1
#
_cell.length_a   1.000
_cell.length_b   1.000
_cell.length_c   1.000
_cell.angle_alpha   90.00
_cell.angle_beta   90.00
_cell.angle_gamma   90.00
#
_symmetry.space_group_name_H-M   'P 1'
#
loop_
_entity.id
_entity.type
_entity.pdbx_description
1 polymer ?
#
loop_
_entity_poly.entity_id
_entity_poly.type
_entity_poly.pdbx_seq_one_letter_code
_entity_poly.pdbx_strand_id
1 'polypeptide(L)'
;MNRINKHITQVFAILFCLNNATFSQNILINEVVSSNLYSYFDQYGDNSDWIELYNTTNNSVYLGNFYLSDDETNYIKWSLPDTYIPANSSVILYASGKGSEFDSHHTNFKLSSTGEHLILSNQNGLPIDHILIPKLKTDISYGRITDGAPDWGYFDVSTPGSTNGSSSSFTCLLEIPTVDKNSGSYSGSVDLFVSHADPGVEIRYNLRGNNPTLSDPILQNSILLQNTSSVNNYSIIPTNPAFNYPMGAYSETRANNRGWVPPYSTLNTINVINIQAFKNGCIASEVVSRTFLIDENHDLDVLSIQTDSLGFFSDEEGIYVWGNDPEGNYNRRGIQSERKSAIDFFNEEGDLIFSHKAGIRIGGSGSRHSTQKNINVFFRGTYDDSFPEDSLFEDSELNRWKRLTFRSGGHRPDCLPKDEFASELVSSLAVGHSKYRYASTYLNGEYWGIHAVKERLNRHYLEAKYNLPRDSIAFLGNEGDLLDGTPQDSIDYKNLVDFAKANDLNNQANFDTVTSQIDINNFTDYFISEIFLGNADWPNSNIKFWRKRTQSTPHVNAGHDGKWRWLLFDLDGSFGGSCNDVYVTFNTLNWALRDDASFEKYTALFRNLIDNDHYKTDFINRTCDLVNSSFKASVTRPKLQSVKNNIDLDINNHIDRWRYPSTSNTLADRYNETPNTNQWEYLTAQMDTFLIRRPHYVRKHMFDEWGLSDSIRLEVDVNDQNMGSVKVNTIVINENLEGVPSNTYPWTGVYFSDLEIPLKAIPKEGYRFVEWIETGNTDQTIFITLNSDSLFTARFEIDPDYEPLLPIVINEVQSNNGDTYQDEYLAFDDWVELYNPNDTAVNINGYYLTDEASKPTKYAINNDLIIPANGHLIIWCDNESEQGLNHTNFGLNKFGDFIGLVSSSEDFVDSLSFEAIYRDYSYGRKSDGDLEWTTFQTPTPNAPNEIIESETIPTELVVYPNPNKKGILYFSKEITGAFYNSHGAIVLRFESTQQVETLGVSQGIYYLQTNEGITRKVLLIH
;
A
#
# COMPACT_ATOMS: atom_id res chain seq x y z
N MET A 1 7.80 79.48 -47.33
CA MET A 1 6.45 78.91 -47.09
C MET A 1 6.46 78.39 -45.67
N ASN A 2 6.00 79.21 -44.72
CA ASN A 2 4.62 79.34 -44.24
C ASN A 2 4.49 78.49 -42.97
N ARG A 3 4.63 79.10 -41.78
CA ARG A 3 3.61 79.84 -41.02
C ARG A 3 2.47 78.92 -40.56
N ILE A 4 2.19 79.04 -39.25
CA ILE A 4 0.98 78.63 -38.50
C ILE A 4 1.11 77.25 -37.81
N ASN A 5 1.59 77.25 -36.57
CA ASN A 5 0.77 76.90 -35.40
C ASN A 5 1.61 76.97 -34.11
N LYS A 6 1.57 78.15 -33.46
CA LYS A 6 2.20 78.42 -32.15
C LYS A 6 1.15 78.66 -31.06
N HIS A 7 -0.02 78.00 -31.15
CA HIS A 7 -1.12 78.14 -30.17
C HIS A 7 -1.80 76.82 -29.77
N ILE A 8 -1.11 75.68 -29.81
CA ILE A 8 -1.58 74.42 -29.20
C ILE A 8 -0.47 73.85 -28.32
N THR A 9 0.00 74.66 -27.36
CA THR A 9 1.03 74.20 -26.39
C THR A 9 0.83 74.79 -24.99
N GLN A 10 -0.29 75.49 -24.74
CA GLN A 10 -0.60 76.08 -23.42
C GLN A 10 -1.99 75.74 -22.87
N VAL A 11 -2.74 74.82 -23.51
CA VAL A 11 -4.03 74.32 -22.97
C VAL A 11 -4.00 72.84 -22.59
N PHE A 12 -2.97 72.08 -23.01
CA PHE A 12 -2.78 70.68 -22.56
C PHE A 12 -1.92 70.52 -21.30
N ALA A 13 -1.39 71.62 -20.74
CA ALA A 13 -0.50 71.59 -19.57
C ALA A 13 -1.16 72.05 -18.25
N ILE A 14 -2.47 72.35 -18.24
CA ILE A 14 -3.21 72.80 -17.04
C ILE A 14 -4.41 71.89 -16.69
N LEU A 15 -4.59 70.78 -17.43
CA LEU A 15 -5.59 69.74 -17.13
C LEU A 15 -4.97 68.35 -16.89
N PHE A 16 -3.72 68.31 -16.42
CA PHE A 16 -3.03 67.08 -15.97
C PHE A 16 -2.39 67.24 -14.58
N CYS A 17 -2.90 68.17 -13.76
CA CYS A 17 -2.42 68.40 -12.39
C CYS A 17 -3.50 68.30 -11.30
N LEU A 18 -4.69 67.78 -11.59
CA LEU A 18 -5.72 67.52 -10.58
C LEU A 18 -6.45 66.20 -10.90
N ASN A 19 -5.77 65.09 -10.62
CA ASN A 19 -6.32 63.78 -10.20
C ASN A 19 -5.25 62.68 -10.32
N ASN A 20 -4.07 62.90 -9.70
CA ASN A 20 -3.32 61.76 -9.18
C ASN A 20 -3.79 61.54 -7.74
N ALA A 21 -5.04 61.07 -7.58
CA ALA A 21 -5.28 60.21 -6.45
C ALA A 21 -4.53 58.91 -6.79
N THR A 22 -3.26 58.83 -6.37
CA THR A 22 -2.65 57.53 -6.12
C THR A 22 -3.57 56.87 -5.11
N PHE A 23 -4.43 55.95 -5.56
CA PHE A 23 -5.09 55.06 -4.62
C PHE A 23 -3.96 54.30 -3.94
N SER A 24 -3.66 54.69 -2.69
CA SER A 24 -2.83 53.86 -1.83
C SER A 24 -3.49 52.50 -1.81
N GLN A 25 -2.75 51.49 -2.19
CA GLN A 25 -3.21 50.12 -2.07
C GLN A 25 -3.24 49.76 -0.59
N ASN A 26 -4.43 49.39 -0.10
CA ASN A 26 -4.69 49.32 1.34
C ASN A 26 -4.47 47.93 1.94
N ILE A 27 -4.58 46.87 1.13
CA ILE A 27 -4.32 45.48 1.54
C ILE A 27 -3.25 44.90 0.63
N LEU A 28 -2.30 44.19 1.23
CA LEU A 28 -1.19 43.53 0.55
C LEU A 28 -1.13 42.06 0.97
N ILE A 29 -0.62 41.20 0.09
CA ILE A 29 -0.11 39.89 0.45
C ILE A 29 1.18 40.13 1.23
N ASN A 30 1.30 39.57 2.44
CA ASN A 30 2.38 39.88 3.37
C ASN A 30 3.36 38.72 3.55
N GLU A 31 2.87 37.50 3.68
CA GLU A 31 3.66 36.30 3.87
C GLU A 31 2.88 35.07 3.40
N VAL A 32 3.57 34.05 2.88
CA VAL A 32 2.95 32.81 2.39
C VAL A 32 3.81 31.59 2.71
N VAL A 33 3.16 30.45 2.92
CA VAL A 33 3.77 29.12 2.94
C VAL A 33 3.01 28.22 1.99
N SER A 34 3.71 27.55 1.06
CA SER A 34 3.13 26.59 0.10
C SER A 34 3.48 25.13 0.40
N SER A 35 4.06 24.86 1.56
CA SER A 35 4.20 23.53 2.13
C SER A 35 4.36 23.62 3.64
N ASN A 36 3.31 23.32 4.38
CA ASN A 36 3.28 23.48 5.83
C ASN A 36 3.25 22.12 6.56
N LEU A 37 4.09 21.95 7.57
CA LEU A 37 4.12 20.77 8.43
C LEU A 37 4.04 21.13 9.91
N TYR A 38 4.76 22.18 10.33
CA TYR A 38 4.84 22.64 11.72
C TYR A 38 4.63 24.15 11.88
N SER A 39 4.77 24.95 10.81
CA SER A 39 4.84 26.41 10.90
C SER A 39 3.57 27.04 11.51
N TYR A 40 2.39 26.54 11.15
CA TYR A 40 1.11 27.04 11.67
C TYR A 40 0.02 25.98 11.57
N PHE A 41 -0.95 25.97 12.49
CA PHE A 41 -2.07 25.04 12.45
C PHE A 41 -3.37 25.82 12.44
N ASP A 42 -4.36 25.33 11.70
CA ASP A 42 -5.71 25.87 11.79
C ASP A 42 -6.39 25.49 13.12
N GLN A 43 -7.58 26.04 13.35
CA GLN A 43 -8.38 25.77 14.55
C GLN A 43 -8.83 24.31 14.69
N TYR A 44 -8.68 23.50 13.64
CA TYR A 44 -8.98 22.06 13.61
C TYR A 44 -7.72 21.19 13.79
N GLY A 45 -6.54 21.82 13.86
CA GLY A 45 -5.25 21.14 13.98
C GLY A 45 -4.66 20.68 12.66
N ASP A 46 -5.18 21.14 11.51
CA ASP A 46 -4.61 20.83 10.20
C ASP A 46 -3.48 21.80 9.85
N ASN A 47 -2.43 21.26 9.24
CA ASN A 47 -1.25 21.98 8.77
C ASN A 47 -1.41 22.42 7.30
N SER A 48 -2.49 23.15 6.99
CA SER A 48 -2.72 23.65 5.63
C SER A 48 -1.68 24.69 5.22
N ASP A 49 -1.40 24.82 3.92
CA ASP A 49 -0.72 25.99 3.37
C ASP A 49 -1.47 27.26 3.77
N TRP A 50 -0.78 28.38 3.89
CA TRP A 50 -1.41 29.60 4.40
C TRP A 50 -0.88 30.85 3.72
N ILE A 51 -1.74 31.87 3.73
CA ILE A 51 -1.56 33.18 3.11
C ILE A 51 -1.88 34.22 4.18
N GLU A 52 -0.97 35.16 4.40
CA GLU A 52 -1.19 36.31 5.23
C GLU A 52 -1.49 37.55 4.38
N LEU A 53 -2.57 38.26 4.73
CA LEU A 53 -2.89 39.57 4.17
C LEU A 53 -2.72 40.65 5.23
N TYR A 54 -2.07 41.77 4.88
CA TYR A 54 -1.79 42.89 5.78
C TYR A 54 -2.49 44.18 5.34
N ASN A 55 -3.09 44.88 6.31
CA ASN A 55 -3.70 46.20 6.12
C ASN A 55 -2.69 47.31 6.41
N THR A 56 -2.25 48.03 5.38
CA THR A 56 -1.27 49.12 5.49
C THR A 56 -1.84 50.44 6.00
N THR A 57 -3.15 50.50 6.23
CA THR A 57 -3.85 51.75 6.58
C THR A 57 -4.04 51.89 8.09
N ASN A 58 -4.25 53.14 8.51
CA ASN A 58 -4.60 53.48 9.89
C ASN A 58 -6.10 53.29 10.21
N ASN A 59 -6.88 52.66 9.33
CA ASN A 59 -8.30 52.36 9.53
C ASN A 59 -8.55 50.86 9.31
N SER A 60 -9.65 50.32 9.83
CA SER A 60 -10.07 48.97 9.44
C SER A 60 -10.50 48.93 7.98
N VAL A 61 -10.19 47.83 7.29
CA VAL A 61 -10.59 47.58 5.91
C VAL A 61 -11.52 46.37 5.85
N TYR A 62 -12.69 46.55 5.22
CA TYR A 62 -13.65 45.47 4.99
C TYR A 62 -13.25 44.65 3.76
N LEU A 63 -13.18 43.33 3.89
CA LEU A 63 -12.73 42.40 2.84
C LEU A 63 -13.85 41.88 1.95
N GLY A 64 -15.12 42.17 2.25
CA GLY A 64 -16.23 41.66 1.46
C GLY A 64 -16.09 41.98 -0.03
N ASN A 65 -16.34 40.97 -0.87
CA ASN A 65 -16.17 40.95 -2.32
C ASN A 65 -14.73 41.12 -2.84
N PHE A 66 -13.69 41.09 -2.01
CA PHE A 66 -12.32 40.91 -2.52
C PHE A 66 -12.14 39.45 -2.97
N TYR A 67 -11.12 39.19 -3.79
CA TYR A 67 -10.81 37.83 -4.26
C TYR A 67 -9.34 37.46 -4.13
N LEU A 68 -9.06 36.18 -3.90
CA LEU A 68 -7.76 35.56 -4.10
C LEU A 68 -7.82 34.57 -5.27
N SER A 69 -6.70 34.44 -5.97
CA SER A 69 -6.52 33.44 -7.02
C SER A 69 -5.07 33.01 -7.17
N ASP A 70 -4.87 31.72 -7.37
CA ASP A 70 -3.67 31.03 -7.86
C ASP A 70 -3.64 30.90 -9.40
N ASP A 71 -4.65 31.44 -10.10
CA ASP A 71 -4.84 31.33 -11.55
C ASP A 71 -4.75 32.71 -12.23
N GLU A 72 -3.72 32.88 -13.07
CA GLU A 72 -3.47 34.12 -13.82
C GLU A 72 -4.53 34.44 -14.88
N THR A 73 -5.39 33.48 -15.20
CA THR A 73 -6.49 33.66 -16.17
C THR A 73 -7.83 33.95 -15.48
N ASN A 74 -7.92 33.78 -14.15
CA ASN A 74 -9.13 34.00 -13.37
C ASN A 74 -8.85 34.70 -12.03
N TYR A 75 -8.95 36.03 -12.01
CA TYR A 75 -8.66 36.84 -10.81
C TYR A 75 -9.74 36.83 -9.72
N ILE A 76 -10.85 36.13 -9.94
CA ILE A 76 -12.01 36.07 -9.03
C ILE A 76 -12.33 34.64 -8.57
N LYS A 77 -11.30 33.77 -8.50
CA LYS A 77 -11.43 32.33 -8.21
C LYS A 77 -12.03 32.02 -6.83
N TRP A 78 -11.66 32.79 -5.79
CA TRP A 78 -12.17 32.62 -4.43
C TRP A 78 -12.45 33.96 -3.77
N SER A 79 -13.66 34.14 -3.20
CA SER A 79 -14.03 35.36 -2.48
C SER A 79 -13.49 35.32 -1.05
N LEU A 80 -12.92 36.43 -0.59
CA LEU A 80 -12.51 36.59 0.81
C LEU A 80 -13.72 36.60 1.75
N PRO A 81 -13.53 36.24 3.03
CA PRO A 81 -14.58 36.29 4.05
C PRO A 81 -15.10 37.72 4.27
N ASP A 82 -16.39 37.83 4.60
CA ASP A 82 -17.06 39.08 4.99
C ASP A 82 -16.61 39.55 6.39
N THR A 83 -15.35 39.96 6.49
CA THR A 83 -14.69 40.39 7.74
C THR A 83 -13.91 41.70 7.56
N TYR A 84 -13.37 42.22 8.66
CA TYR A 84 -12.51 43.40 8.68
C TYR A 84 -11.10 43.02 9.10
N ILE A 85 -10.09 43.57 8.42
CA ILE A 85 -8.72 43.61 8.95
C ILE A 85 -8.56 44.94 9.72
N PRO A 86 -8.24 44.93 11.02
CA PRO A 86 -7.95 46.16 11.77
C PRO A 86 -6.80 46.96 11.15
N ALA A 87 -6.66 48.22 11.55
CA ALA A 87 -5.57 49.08 11.11
C ALA A 87 -4.20 48.48 11.49
N ASN A 88 -3.25 48.44 10.54
CA ASN A 88 -1.90 47.88 10.75
C ASN A 88 -1.94 46.47 11.38
N SER A 89 -2.79 45.60 10.86
CA SER A 89 -2.96 44.22 11.33
C SER A 89 -3.05 43.25 10.16
N SER A 90 -2.89 41.96 10.44
CA SER A 90 -2.93 40.88 9.46
C SER A 90 -4.14 39.95 9.65
N VAL A 91 -4.49 39.20 8.61
CA VAL A 91 -5.38 38.04 8.68
C VAL A 91 -4.72 36.85 7.97
N ILE A 92 -4.89 35.66 8.54
CA ILE A 92 -4.42 34.40 7.95
C ILE A 92 -5.57 33.71 7.24
N LEU A 93 -5.28 33.20 6.05
CA LEU A 93 -6.18 32.40 5.22
C LEU A 93 -5.49 31.07 4.89
N TYR A 94 -6.23 29.97 4.96
CA TYR A 94 -5.71 28.63 4.74
C TYR A 94 -5.96 28.19 3.30
N ALA A 95 -4.88 28.01 2.53
CA ALA A 95 -4.91 27.48 1.18
C ALA A 95 -5.09 25.95 1.19
N SER A 96 -6.27 25.51 1.62
CA SER A 96 -6.54 24.10 1.96
C SER A 96 -7.25 23.30 0.86
N GLY A 97 -7.84 23.98 -0.13
CA GLY A 97 -8.73 23.37 -1.12
C GLY A 97 -10.15 23.06 -0.62
N LYS A 98 -10.46 23.28 0.67
CA LYS A 98 -11.76 22.93 1.27
C LYS A 98 -12.87 23.93 0.94
N GLY A 99 -12.51 25.18 0.67
CA GLY A 99 -13.44 26.25 0.33
C GLY A 99 -14.30 26.75 1.51
N SER A 100 -15.09 27.79 1.23
CA SER A 100 -15.87 28.52 2.25
C SER A 100 -17.05 27.74 2.84
N GLU A 101 -17.46 26.62 2.21
CA GLU A 101 -18.47 25.70 2.73
C GLU A 101 -17.97 24.93 3.97
N PHE A 102 -16.65 24.75 4.08
CA PHE A 102 -16.01 24.15 5.26
C PHE A 102 -15.82 25.20 6.37
N ASP A 103 -15.10 26.27 6.06
CA ASP A 103 -14.90 27.44 6.91
C ASP A 103 -14.48 28.65 6.06
N SER A 104 -14.89 29.86 6.45
CA SER A 104 -14.72 31.07 5.62
C SER A 104 -13.27 31.53 5.45
N HIS A 105 -12.32 31.00 6.22
CA HIS A 105 -10.88 31.27 6.06
C HIS A 105 -10.19 30.25 5.16
N HIS A 106 -10.90 29.23 4.66
CA HIS A 106 -10.33 28.19 3.80
C HIS A 106 -10.60 28.49 2.31
N THR A 107 -9.52 28.60 1.53
CA THR A 107 -9.66 28.76 0.07
C THR A 107 -10.10 27.45 -0.60
N ASN A 108 -10.67 27.56 -1.80
CA ASN A 108 -11.04 26.42 -2.65
C ASN A 108 -9.86 25.91 -3.51
N PHE A 109 -8.63 26.36 -3.22
CA PHE A 109 -7.40 25.92 -3.88
C PHE A 109 -6.30 25.64 -2.86
N LYS A 110 -5.19 25.05 -3.30
CA LYS A 110 -3.96 24.87 -2.51
C LYS A 110 -2.83 25.60 -3.18
N LEU A 111 -1.73 25.82 -2.46
CA LEU A 111 -0.55 26.40 -3.06
C LEU A 111 0.40 25.32 -3.58
N SER A 112 1.08 25.61 -4.69
CA SER A 112 2.13 24.80 -5.30
C SER A 112 3.48 25.05 -4.62
N SER A 113 4.11 23.98 -4.13
CA SER A 113 5.46 24.04 -3.54
C SER A 113 6.56 24.31 -4.58
N THR A 114 6.29 24.10 -5.87
CA THR A 114 7.23 24.40 -6.96
C THR A 114 7.20 25.87 -7.41
N GLY A 115 6.29 26.66 -6.85
CA GLY A 115 6.08 28.07 -7.18
C GLY A 115 4.89 28.27 -8.14
N GLU A 116 4.20 29.40 -7.96
CA GLU A 116 3.04 29.82 -8.76
C GLU A 116 2.72 31.30 -8.50
N HIS A 117 1.75 31.85 -9.23
CA HIS A 117 1.26 33.21 -9.00
C HIS A 117 0.17 33.25 -7.94
N LEU A 118 0.23 34.22 -7.03
CA LEU A 118 -0.86 34.53 -6.11
C LEU A 118 -1.31 35.98 -6.32
N ILE A 119 -2.60 36.13 -6.60
CA ILE A 119 -3.22 37.40 -6.98
C ILE A 119 -4.29 37.78 -5.97
N LEU A 120 -4.21 39.00 -5.45
CA LEU A 120 -5.25 39.63 -4.64
C LEU A 120 -5.99 40.66 -5.50
N SER A 121 -7.32 40.56 -5.58
CA SER A 121 -8.17 41.44 -6.37
C SER A 121 -9.18 42.19 -5.52
N ASN A 122 -9.54 43.41 -5.94
CA ASN A 122 -10.56 44.21 -5.28
C ASN A 122 -12.00 43.78 -5.65
N GLN A 123 -12.98 44.51 -5.12
CA GLN A 123 -14.42 44.30 -5.31
C GLN A 123 -14.91 44.34 -6.76
N ASN A 124 -14.12 44.92 -7.68
CA ASN A 124 -14.44 44.95 -9.11
C ASN A 124 -13.74 43.83 -9.90
N GLY A 125 -13.06 42.89 -9.21
CA GLY A 125 -12.28 41.82 -9.83
C GLY A 125 -10.97 42.29 -10.47
N LEU A 126 -10.50 43.50 -10.14
CA LEU A 126 -9.23 44.01 -10.65
C LEU A 126 -8.09 43.62 -9.69
N PRO A 127 -6.97 43.04 -10.19
CA PRO A 127 -5.79 42.77 -9.39
C PRO A 127 -5.30 44.05 -8.72
N ILE A 128 -5.04 43.95 -7.42
CA ILE A 128 -4.42 45.00 -6.63
C ILE A 128 -3.03 44.56 -6.19
N ASP A 129 -2.84 43.36 -5.63
CA ASP A 129 -1.52 42.82 -5.27
C ASP A 129 -1.26 41.53 -6.03
N HIS A 130 0.02 41.25 -6.27
CA HIS A 130 0.45 40.08 -7.02
C HIS A 130 1.85 39.68 -6.56
N ILE A 131 2.04 38.38 -6.38
CA ILE A 131 3.36 37.79 -6.19
C ILE A 131 3.53 36.57 -7.08
N LEU A 132 4.75 36.36 -7.56
CA LEU A 132 5.20 35.05 -7.99
C LEU A 132 5.84 34.39 -6.76
N ILE A 133 5.15 33.42 -6.17
CA ILE A 133 5.67 32.61 -5.08
C ILE A 133 6.84 31.80 -5.65
N PRO A 134 8.07 31.95 -5.10
CA PRO A 134 9.18 31.10 -5.51
C PRO A 134 8.93 29.66 -5.07
N LYS A 135 9.77 28.73 -5.54
CA LYS A 135 9.83 27.39 -4.96
C LYS A 135 10.13 27.51 -3.46
N LEU A 136 9.30 26.88 -2.62
CA LEU A 136 9.48 26.86 -1.18
C LEU A 136 9.78 25.46 -0.68
N LYS A 137 10.60 25.40 0.36
CA LYS A 137 10.81 24.17 1.15
C LYS A 137 9.71 24.11 2.21
N THR A 138 9.42 22.92 2.72
CA THR A 138 8.47 22.75 3.82
C THR A 138 8.86 23.61 5.03
N ASP A 139 7.85 24.27 5.60
CA ASP A 139 7.94 25.21 6.74
C ASP A 139 8.79 26.47 6.50
N ILE A 140 9.23 26.71 5.26
CA ILE A 140 9.87 27.97 4.87
C ILE A 140 8.83 28.88 4.24
N SER A 141 8.66 30.07 4.81
CA SER A 141 7.76 31.07 4.25
C SER A 141 8.49 32.05 3.32
N TYR A 142 7.71 32.69 2.45
CA TYR A 142 8.15 33.85 1.66
C TYR A 142 7.30 35.04 2.02
N GLY A 143 7.93 36.13 2.45
CA GLY A 143 7.20 37.30 2.91
C GLY A 143 7.95 38.60 2.66
N ARG A 144 7.24 39.70 2.85
CA ARG A 144 7.82 41.04 2.89
C ARG A 144 8.76 41.14 4.09
N ILE A 145 9.95 41.74 3.93
CA ILE A 145 10.97 41.76 5.00
C ILE A 145 10.52 42.48 6.28
N THR A 146 9.58 43.42 6.14
CA THR A 146 8.78 44.03 7.20
C THR A 146 7.38 44.25 6.65
N ASP A 147 6.36 44.36 7.51
CA ASP A 147 4.97 44.45 7.08
C ASP A 147 4.75 45.55 6.02
N GLY A 148 4.22 45.14 4.86
CA GLY A 148 3.97 46.04 3.73
C GLY A 148 5.20 46.60 3.01
N ALA A 149 6.42 46.14 3.32
CA ALA A 149 7.64 46.55 2.60
C ALA A 149 7.65 46.06 1.14
N PRO A 150 8.29 46.80 0.21
CA PRO A 150 8.41 46.37 -1.18
C PRO A 150 9.34 45.16 -1.37
N ASP A 151 10.30 44.96 -0.46
CA ASP A 151 11.30 43.91 -0.55
C ASP A 151 10.79 42.61 0.10
N TRP A 152 11.13 41.48 -0.51
CA TRP A 152 10.73 40.13 -0.10
C TRP A 152 11.94 39.29 0.30
N GLY A 153 11.73 38.31 1.18
CA GLY A 153 12.74 37.36 1.61
C GLY A 153 12.11 36.05 2.10
N TYR A 154 12.96 35.05 2.29
CA TYR A 154 12.60 33.78 2.90
C TYR A 154 12.73 33.87 4.42
N PHE A 155 11.90 33.13 5.16
CA PHE A 155 12.03 32.99 6.60
C PHE A 155 12.07 31.50 6.98
N ASP A 156 13.08 31.11 7.76
CA ASP A 156 13.18 29.78 8.37
C ASP A 156 12.34 29.64 9.65
N VAL A 157 11.97 30.78 10.24
CA VAL A 157 10.95 30.92 11.28
C VAL A 157 9.91 31.90 10.76
N SER A 158 8.79 31.36 10.27
CA SER A 158 7.66 32.14 9.73
C SER A 158 6.99 33.01 10.80
N THR A 159 6.28 34.05 10.38
CA THR A 159 5.66 35.04 11.27
C THR A 159 4.12 35.15 11.17
N PRO A 160 3.35 34.05 11.08
CA PRO A 160 1.90 34.11 10.89
C PRO A 160 1.20 34.89 12.02
N GLY A 161 0.48 35.94 11.65
CA GLY A 161 -0.26 36.84 12.53
C GLY A 161 0.64 37.79 13.34
N SER A 162 1.95 37.78 13.11
CA SER A 162 2.96 38.59 13.77
C SER A 162 3.66 39.51 12.76
N THR A 163 4.40 40.51 13.23
CA THR A 163 5.17 41.37 12.31
C THR A 163 6.34 40.61 11.69
N ASN A 164 6.50 40.66 10.37
CA ASN A 164 7.57 39.97 9.64
C ASN A 164 8.98 40.39 10.07
N GLY A 165 9.15 41.59 10.63
CA GLY A 165 10.42 42.07 11.18
C GLY A 165 10.84 41.41 12.50
N SER A 166 10.09 40.42 13.00
CA SER A 166 10.37 39.71 14.24
C SER A 166 11.29 38.49 14.07
N SER A 167 11.48 38.00 12.85
CA SER A 167 12.42 36.92 12.51
C SER A 167 13.45 37.36 11.45
N SER A 168 14.48 36.55 11.23
CA SER A 168 15.52 36.86 10.25
C SER A 168 15.03 36.55 8.84
N SER A 169 15.21 37.49 7.91
CA SER A 169 14.96 37.25 6.49
C SER A 169 16.23 36.81 5.76
N PHE A 170 16.05 35.96 4.77
CA PHE A 170 17.12 35.41 3.93
C PHE A 170 16.86 35.71 2.46
N THR A 171 17.93 35.80 1.69
CA THR A 171 17.87 36.19 0.28
C THR A 171 17.77 35.00 -0.68
N CYS A 172 18.11 33.79 -0.22
CA CYS A 172 18.10 32.60 -1.06
C CYS A 172 17.90 31.31 -0.26
N LEU A 173 17.48 30.25 -0.96
CA LEU A 173 17.48 28.87 -0.49
C LEU A 173 18.63 28.13 -1.19
N LEU A 174 19.46 27.40 -0.44
CA LEU A 174 20.48 26.57 -1.04
C LEU A 174 19.92 25.24 -1.56
N GLU A 175 20.38 24.83 -2.73
CA GLU A 175 20.15 23.49 -3.27
C GLU A 175 21.03 22.46 -2.53
N ILE A 176 20.65 21.19 -2.62
CA ILE A 176 21.43 20.11 -1.98
C ILE A 176 22.80 19.94 -2.65
N PRO A 177 23.85 19.61 -1.87
CA PRO A 177 25.13 19.21 -2.45
C PRO A 177 25.00 17.88 -3.20
N THR A 178 25.78 17.72 -4.27
CA THR A 178 25.89 16.47 -5.03
C THR A 178 26.97 15.59 -4.41
N VAL A 179 26.60 14.36 -4.07
CA VAL A 179 27.51 13.34 -3.50
C VAL A 179 27.77 12.30 -4.59
N ASP A 180 29.03 11.91 -4.81
CA ASP A 180 29.42 11.02 -5.89
C ASP A 180 29.07 9.53 -5.64
N LYS A 181 28.83 9.16 -4.38
CA LYS A 181 28.41 7.82 -3.96
C LYS A 181 27.03 7.85 -3.28
N ASN A 182 26.22 6.84 -3.59
CA ASN A 182 24.94 6.60 -2.92
C ASN A 182 25.11 5.69 -1.72
N SER A 183 24.04 5.56 -0.91
CA SER A 183 23.99 4.53 0.12
C SER A 183 24.18 3.15 -0.54
N GLY A 184 24.85 2.23 0.14
CA GLY A 184 25.22 0.95 -0.46
C GLY A 184 26.23 0.16 0.36
N SER A 185 26.45 -1.08 -0.10
CA SER A 185 27.54 -1.92 0.34
C SER A 185 28.80 -1.72 -0.50
N TYR A 186 29.95 -1.63 0.15
CA TYR A 186 31.24 -1.33 -0.48
C TYR A 186 32.35 -2.20 0.10
N SER A 187 33.32 -2.56 -0.74
CA SER A 187 34.53 -3.28 -0.33
C SER A 187 35.71 -2.32 -0.17
N GLY A 188 36.45 -2.41 0.94
CA GLY A 188 37.56 -1.54 1.27
C GLY A 188 37.13 -0.11 1.60
N SER A 189 38.12 0.75 1.89
CA SER A 189 37.84 2.15 2.23
C SER A 189 37.20 2.92 1.08
N VAL A 190 36.21 3.75 1.38
CA VAL A 190 35.47 4.57 0.42
C VAL A 190 35.90 6.03 0.55
N ASP A 191 36.38 6.63 -0.55
CA ASP A 191 36.55 8.08 -0.65
C ASP A 191 35.26 8.71 -1.18
N LEU A 192 34.65 9.59 -0.38
CA LEU A 192 33.43 10.31 -0.73
C LEU A 192 33.75 11.73 -1.19
N PHE A 193 33.34 12.07 -2.41
CA PHE A 193 33.48 13.41 -2.98
C PHE A 193 32.12 14.12 -2.99
N VAL A 194 32.13 15.38 -2.56
CA VAL A 194 30.93 16.21 -2.54
C VAL A 194 31.21 17.52 -3.25
N SER A 195 30.26 17.94 -4.08
CA SER A 195 30.34 19.19 -4.82
C SER A 195 29.02 19.97 -4.74
N HIS A 196 29.08 21.24 -5.10
CA HIS A 196 27.89 22.08 -5.23
C HIS A 196 28.11 23.06 -6.38
N ALA A 197 27.04 23.39 -7.12
CA ALA A 197 27.12 24.22 -8.32
C ALA A 197 27.57 25.66 -8.05
N ASP A 198 27.21 26.21 -6.90
CA ASP A 198 27.69 27.50 -6.41
C ASP A 198 29.04 27.33 -5.66
N PRO A 199 30.16 27.88 -6.16
CA PRO A 199 31.47 27.77 -5.52
C PRO A 199 31.63 28.62 -4.24
N GLY A 200 30.65 29.48 -3.93
CA GLY A 200 30.64 30.32 -2.72
C GLY A 200 29.97 29.66 -1.51
N VAL A 201 29.54 28.40 -1.63
CA VAL A 201 28.96 27.64 -0.52
C VAL A 201 30.02 26.90 0.27
N GLU A 202 29.72 26.70 1.54
CA GLU A 202 30.50 25.89 2.46
C GLU A 202 29.76 24.59 2.72
N ILE A 203 30.36 23.46 2.36
CA ILE A 203 29.78 22.13 2.59
C ILE A 203 30.28 21.65 3.94
N ARG A 204 29.35 21.26 4.82
CA ARG A 204 29.66 20.65 6.12
C ARG A 204 29.05 19.28 6.24
N TYR A 205 29.63 18.45 7.10
CA TYR A 205 29.19 17.08 7.27
C TYR A 205 29.26 16.61 8.73
N ASN A 206 28.45 15.61 9.06
CA ASN A 206 28.41 14.97 10.36
C ASN A 206 28.41 13.44 10.18
N LEU A 207 29.36 12.75 10.81
CA LEU A 207 29.53 11.29 10.72
C LEU A 207 28.75 10.52 11.80
N ARG A 208 27.83 11.20 12.49
CA ARG A 208 27.07 10.68 13.64
C ARG A 208 25.56 10.73 13.42
N GLY A 209 25.12 10.93 12.17
CA GLY A 209 23.72 11.00 11.79
C GLY A 209 22.95 12.25 12.23
N ASN A 210 23.61 13.24 12.84
CA ASN A 210 22.98 14.54 13.17
C ASN A 210 22.92 15.47 11.96
N ASN A 211 21.99 16.42 11.97
CA ASN A 211 22.00 17.50 10.99
C ASN A 211 23.28 18.35 11.18
N PRO A 212 24.05 18.64 10.13
CA PRO A 212 25.22 19.50 10.25
C PRO A 212 24.85 20.91 10.72
N THR A 213 25.78 21.55 11.43
CA THR A 213 25.69 22.91 11.93
C THR A 213 26.92 23.71 11.49
N LEU A 214 26.91 25.03 11.70
CA LEU A 214 28.09 25.88 11.51
C LEU A 214 29.26 25.54 12.46
N SER A 215 29.10 24.59 13.38
CA SER A 215 30.19 24.07 14.23
C SER A 215 30.83 22.78 13.70
N ASP A 216 30.17 22.08 12.77
CA ASP A 216 30.66 20.82 12.20
C ASP A 216 31.79 21.03 11.17
N PRO A 217 32.65 20.04 10.90
CA PRO A 217 33.76 20.21 9.97
C PRO A 217 33.34 20.67 8.57
N ILE A 218 34.10 21.62 8.01
CA ILE A 218 34.00 22.02 6.60
C ILE A 218 34.68 20.95 5.75
N LEU A 219 34.00 20.47 4.72
CA LEU A 219 34.57 19.56 3.74
C LEU A 219 35.59 20.29 2.85
N GLN A 220 36.85 19.84 2.87
CA GLN A 220 37.91 20.44 2.06
C GLN A 220 38.26 19.66 0.79
N ASN A 221 38.21 18.32 0.82
CA ASN A 221 38.54 17.44 -0.31
C ASN A 221 37.52 16.29 -0.39
N SER A 222 37.89 15.11 0.13
CA SER A 222 37.05 13.94 0.28
C SER A 222 36.90 13.56 1.76
N ILE A 223 35.94 12.67 2.03
CA ILE A 223 35.77 12.01 3.32
C ILE A 223 36.14 10.55 3.12
N LEU A 224 37.15 10.08 3.85
CA LEU A 224 37.53 8.67 3.86
C LEU A 224 36.67 7.92 4.87
N LEU A 225 35.86 6.99 4.39
CA LEU A 225 35.09 6.04 5.20
C LEU A 225 35.80 4.68 5.21
N GLN A 226 35.81 4.02 6.36
CA GLN A 226 36.41 2.71 6.57
C GLN A 226 35.44 1.84 7.37
N ASN A 227 35.68 0.52 7.43
CA ASN A 227 34.80 -0.42 8.15
C ASN A 227 34.48 0.02 9.60
N THR A 228 35.42 0.65 10.33
CA THR A 228 35.15 1.14 11.68
C THR A 228 34.62 2.58 11.70
N SER A 229 33.40 2.79 12.20
CA SER A 229 32.88 4.11 12.57
C SER A 229 32.98 4.35 14.08
N SER A 230 32.97 5.61 14.52
CA SER A 230 33.04 5.95 15.95
C SER A 230 31.67 5.77 16.61
N VAL A 231 31.61 5.05 17.73
CA VAL A 231 30.37 4.91 18.53
C VAL A 231 29.87 6.27 18.98
N ASN A 232 28.59 6.55 18.73
CA ASN A 232 27.95 7.82 19.06
C ASN A 232 27.54 7.92 20.54
N ASN A 233 27.55 6.79 21.25
CA ASN A 233 27.14 6.64 22.64
C ASN A 233 25.67 6.97 22.85
N TYR A 234 24.82 6.79 21.83
CA TYR A 234 23.37 6.91 22.00
C TYR A 234 22.81 5.72 22.78
N SER A 235 23.43 4.54 22.67
CA SER A 235 22.97 3.35 23.37
C SER A 235 23.07 3.42 24.89
N ILE A 236 23.92 4.27 25.44
CA ILE A 236 24.09 4.47 26.90
C ILE A 236 23.07 5.47 27.49
N ILE A 237 22.21 6.07 26.67
CA ILE A 237 21.14 6.96 27.11
C ILE A 237 19.94 6.11 27.53
N PRO A 238 19.43 6.24 28.79
CA PRO A 238 18.26 5.51 29.23
C PRO A 238 16.99 5.86 28.43
N THR A 239 16.34 4.86 27.86
CA THR A 239 15.13 5.04 27.02
C THR A 239 13.81 4.95 27.80
N ASN A 240 13.87 4.52 29.06
CA ASN A 240 12.81 4.53 30.06
C ASN A 240 13.42 4.54 31.48
N PRO A 241 12.63 4.83 32.54
CA PRO A 241 13.12 4.90 33.92
C PRO A 241 13.92 3.66 34.38
N ALA A 242 14.99 3.91 35.14
CA ALA A 242 15.94 2.92 35.69
C ALA A 242 16.26 3.19 37.19
N PHE A 243 17.34 2.60 37.73
CA PHE A 243 17.73 2.49 39.15
C PHE A 243 17.45 3.67 40.11
N ASN A 244 17.39 4.92 39.64
CA ASN A 244 17.14 6.11 40.47
C ASN A 244 16.39 7.24 39.71
N TYR A 245 15.50 6.91 38.77
CA TYR A 245 14.83 7.92 37.95
C TYR A 245 13.54 8.48 38.60
N PRO A 246 13.19 9.77 38.41
CA PRO A 246 11.86 10.27 38.76
C PRO A 246 10.80 9.43 38.05
N MET A 247 9.90 8.87 38.85
CA MET A 247 8.99 7.83 38.39
C MET A 247 7.72 8.39 37.74
N GLY A 248 7.26 9.58 38.10
CA GLY A 248 6.01 10.13 37.55
C GLY A 248 4.88 9.10 37.59
N ALA A 249 4.21 8.88 36.45
CA ALA A 249 3.24 7.79 36.28
C ALA A 249 3.84 6.40 35.99
N TYR A 250 5.15 6.30 35.79
CA TYR A 250 5.87 5.04 35.61
C TYR A 250 6.10 4.37 36.97
N SER A 251 5.40 3.27 37.26
CA SER A 251 5.49 2.65 38.59
C SER A 251 6.88 2.08 38.90
N GLU A 252 7.23 2.08 40.19
CA GLU A 252 8.46 1.46 40.70
C GLU A 252 8.58 -0.01 40.30
N THR A 253 7.48 -0.75 40.39
CA THR A 253 7.39 -2.13 39.93
C THR A 253 7.73 -2.24 38.44
N ARG A 254 7.23 -1.34 37.60
CA ARG A 254 7.51 -1.37 36.16
C ARG A 254 8.98 -1.07 35.87
N ALA A 255 9.59 -0.10 36.55
CA ALA A 255 11.01 0.20 36.40
C ALA A 255 11.90 -0.93 36.89
N ASN A 256 11.55 -1.53 38.03
CA ASN A 256 12.28 -2.67 38.56
C ASN A 256 12.17 -3.90 37.64
N ASN A 257 11.05 -4.11 36.95
CA ASN A 257 10.88 -5.32 36.13
C ASN A 257 11.32 -5.12 34.67
N ARG A 258 11.19 -3.88 34.14
CA ARG A 258 11.29 -3.57 32.70
C ARG A 258 12.16 -2.34 32.40
N GLY A 259 12.84 -1.79 33.40
CA GLY A 259 13.70 -0.62 33.24
C GLY A 259 14.88 -0.88 32.30
N TRP A 260 15.48 0.22 31.84
CA TRP A 260 16.64 0.20 30.98
C TRP A 260 17.92 -0.22 31.71
N VAL A 261 18.76 -1.01 31.03
CA VAL A 261 20.10 -1.43 31.45
C VAL A 261 21.07 -1.07 30.32
N PRO A 262 22.29 -0.58 30.62
CA PRO A 262 23.28 -0.30 29.59
C PRO A 262 23.69 -1.57 28.82
N PRO A 263 24.15 -1.42 27.57
CA PRO A 263 24.77 -2.51 26.82
C PRO A 263 25.88 -3.21 27.61
N TYR A 264 26.13 -4.49 27.36
CA TYR A 264 27.20 -5.25 28.03
C TYR A 264 28.58 -4.90 27.50
N SER A 265 28.66 -4.72 26.20
CA SER A 265 29.87 -4.58 25.41
C SER A 265 29.74 -3.38 24.47
N THR A 266 30.83 -3.03 23.79
CA THR A 266 30.78 -2.08 22.68
C THR A 266 29.97 -2.68 21.53
N LEU A 267 29.06 -1.89 20.99
CA LEU A 267 28.13 -2.33 19.96
C LEU A 267 28.73 -2.19 18.55
N ASN A 268 28.17 -2.97 17.62
CA ASN A 268 28.44 -2.82 16.19
C ASN A 268 27.96 -1.45 15.69
N THR A 269 28.64 -0.95 14.68
CA THR A 269 28.35 0.34 14.07
C THR A 269 28.50 0.28 12.57
N ILE A 270 27.65 0.99 11.84
CA ILE A 270 27.78 1.21 10.40
C ILE A 270 28.18 2.65 10.12
N ASN A 271 28.62 2.94 8.90
CA ASN A 271 28.97 4.30 8.52
C ASN A 271 27.71 5.06 8.08
N VAL A 272 27.44 6.17 8.77
CA VAL A 272 26.39 7.12 8.38
C VAL A 272 27.00 8.49 8.19
N ILE A 273 26.43 9.27 7.28
CA ILE A 273 26.86 10.63 7.04
C ILE A 273 25.68 11.51 6.64
N ASN A 274 25.60 12.67 7.28
CA ASN A 274 24.75 13.78 6.86
C ASN A 274 25.60 14.91 6.32
N ILE A 275 25.16 15.51 5.20
CA ILE A 275 25.89 16.56 4.49
C ILE A 275 24.92 17.71 4.19
N GLN A 276 25.37 18.95 4.39
CA GLN A 276 24.54 20.13 4.18
C GLN A 276 25.38 21.32 3.69
N ALA A 277 24.81 22.14 2.81
CA ALA A 277 25.44 23.34 2.29
C ALA A 277 24.99 24.59 3.06
N PHE A 278 25.95 25.47 3.36
CA PHE A 278 25.78 26.72 4.09
C PHE A 278 26.32 27.90 3.29
N LYS A 279 25.66 29.05 3.37
CA LYS A 279 26.12 30.32 2.80
C LYS A 279 25.50 31.48 3.57
N ASN A 280 26.31 32.46 3.91
CA ASN A 280 25.84 33.63 4.65
C ASN A 280 24.71 34.36 3.89
N GLY A 281 23.61 34.67 4.58
CA GLY A 281 22.44 35.34 4.00
C GLY A 281 21.47 34.43 3.24
N CYS A 282 21.67 33.10 3.28
CA CYS A 282 20.77 32.11 2.70
C CYS A 282 20.38 31.03 3.72
N ILE A 283 19.20 30.43 3.52
CA ILE A 283 18.77 29.26 4.28
C ILE A 283 19.55 28.05 3.76
N ALA A 284 20.06 27.24 4.69
CA ALA A 284 20.86 26.06 4.40
C ALA A 284 20.13 25.08 3.46
N SER A 285 20.89 24.22 2.80
CA SER A 285 20.29 23.18 1.95
C SER A 285 19.47 22.20 2.79
N GLU A 286 18.63 21.40 2.13
CA GLU A 286 18.18 20.15 2.76
C GLU A 286 19.38 19.26 3.10
N VAL A 287 19.23 18.41 4.12
CA VAL A 287 20.28 17.46 4.50
C VAL A 287 20.27 16.28 3.52
N VAL A 288 21.46 15.91 3.06
CA VAL A 288 21.72 14.70 2.29
C VAL A 288 22.27 13.64 3.24
N SER A 289 21.50 12.57 3.46
CA SER A 289 21.88 11.44 4.31
C SER A 289 22.34 10.27 3.45
N ARG A 290 23.38 9.56 3.90
CA ARG A 290 23.90 8.34 3.26
C ARG A 290 24.32 7.32 4.30
N THR A 291 24.10 6.04 3.98
CA THR A 291 24.53 4.90 4.78
C THR A 291 25.46 4.00 3.97
N PHE A 292 26.61 3.65 4.54
CA PHE A 292 27.63 2.83 3.90
C PHE A 292 27.91 1.59 4.76
N LEU A 293 27.71 0.42 4.17
CA LEU A 293 28.12 -0.87 4.73
C LEU A 293 29.49 -1.21 4.13
N ILE A 294 30.56 -1.16 4.91
CA ILE A 294 31.95 -1.25 4.39
C ILE A 294 32.63 -2.50 4.93
N ASP A 295 32.90 -3.47 4.04
CA ASP A 295 33.41 -4.80 4.43
C ASP A 295 32.60 -5.43 5.58
N GLU A 296 31.31 -5.10 5.65
CA GLU A 296 30.39 -5.58 6.65
C GLU A 296 29.69 -6.83 6.13
N ASN A 297 29.60 -7.86 6.98
CA ASN A 297 28.75 -9.01 6.73
C ASN A 297 27.55 -8.92 7.67
N HIS A 298 26.37 -9.17 7.14
CA HIS A 298 25.12 -9.13 7.88
C HIS A 298 24.39 -10.45 7.69
N ASP A 299 23.89 -11.00 8.79
CA ASP A 299 23.13 -12.25 8.79
C ASP A 299 21.61 -12.00 8.71
N LEU A 300 21.22 -10.73 8.77
CA LEU A 300 19.86 -10.22 8.64
C LEU A 300 19.89 -9.01 7.70
N ASP A 301 18.73 -8.67 7.14
CA ASP A 301 18.53 -7.37 6.52
C ASP A 301 19.01 -6.24 7.43
N VAL A 302 19.47 -5.13 6.85
CA VAL A 302 19.93 -3.95 7.61
C VAL A 302 18.95 -2.82 7.47
N LEU A 303 18.43 -2.34 8.61
CA LEU A 303 17.59 -1.14 8.67
C LEU A 303 18.40 0.01 9.28
N SER A 304 18.75 1.01 8.46
CA SER A 304 19.43 2.23 8.92
C SER A 304 18.46 3.40 8.99
N ILE A 305 18.33 4.01 10.17
CA ILE A 305 17.52 5.20 10.39
C ILE A 305 18.43 6.35 10.83
N GLN A 306 18.49 7.41 10.03
CA GLN A 306 19.21 8.64 10.34
C GLN A 306 18.21 9.76 10.69
N THR A 307 18.41 10.41 11.84
CA THR A 307 17.56 11.50 12.33
C THR A 307 18.37 12.39 13.26
N ASP A 308 17.97 13.65 13.44
CA ASP A 308 18.56 14.51 14.47
C ASP A 308 18.39 13.86 15.86
N SER A 309 19.51 13.59 16.53
CA SER A 309 19.55 12.92 17.83
C SER A 309 18.88 13.74 18.93
N LEU A 310 18.80 15.06 18.81
CA LEU A 310 18.08 15.89 19.79
C LEU A 310 16.59 15.53 19.80
N GLY A 311 16.02 15.25 18.63
CA GLY A 311 14.63 14.83 18.48
C GLY A 311 14.34 13.43 19.04
N PHE A 312 15.37 12.63 19.33
CA PHE A 312 15.24 11.27 19.86
C PHE A 312 15.65 11.15 21.33
N PHE A 313 16.73 11.82 21.73
CA PHE A 313 17.43 11.53 22.98
C PHE A 313 17.61 12.72 23.92
N SER A 314 17.21 13.94 23.52
CA SER A 314 17.25 15.09 24.44
C SER A 314 16.14 15.01 25.49
N ASP A 315 16.37 15.62 26.65
CA ASP A 315 15.33 15.69 27.69
C ASP A 315 14.13 16.55 27.26
N GLU A 316 14.35 17.57 26.44
CA GLU A 316 13.30 18.50 26.00
C GLU A 316 12.44 17.93 24.87
N GLU A 317 13.06 17.40 23.81
CA GLU A 317 12.37 16.99 22.58
C GLU A 317 12.55 15.52 22.20
N GLY A 318 13.34 14.76 22.95
CA GLY A 318 13.69 13.39 22.63
C GLY A 318 12.52 12.42 22.76
N ILE A 319 11.95 11.97 21.64
CA ILE A 319 10.79 11.07 21.64
C ILE A 319 11.11 9.65 22.10
N TYR A 320 12.38 9.28 22.27
CA TYR A 320 12.79 7.92 22.65
C TYR A 320 13.10 7.80 24.15
N VAL A 321 13.07 8.90 24.91
CA VAL A 321 13.47 8.94 26.33
C VAL A 321 12.30 9.31 27.25
N TRP A 322 12.53 9.20 28.56
CA TRP A 322 11.62 9.78 29.54
C TRP A 322 11.62 11.31 29.46
N GLY A 323 12.80 11.93 29.48
CA GLY A 323 12.93 13.39 29.33
C GLY A 323 12.16 14.21 30.37
N ASN A 324 11.72 15.41 29.98
CA ASN A 324 11.12 16.42 30.86
C ASN A 324 9.59 16.28 31.01
N ASP A 325 8.93 15.48 30.16
CA ASP A 325 7.50 15.23 30.28
C ASP A 325 7.21 14.33 31.51
N PRO A 326 6.27 14.70 32.41
CA PRO A 326 5.91 13.89 33.58
C PRO A 326 5.41 12.47 33.27
N GLU A 327 4.92 12.23 32.05
CA GLU A 327 4.46 10.93 31.55
C GLU A 327 5.51 10.26 30.63
N GLY A 328 6.63 10.92 30.38
CA GLY A 328 7.69 10.52 29.46
C GLY A 328 7.51 11.11 28.05
N ASN A 329 8.57 11.64 27.43
CA ASN A 329 8.52 12.22 26.08
C ASN A 329 8.03 11.22 25.03
N TYR A 330 8.36 9.94 25.19
CA TYR A 330 7.85 8.86 24.34
C TYR A 330 6.32 8.70 24.41
N ASN A 331 5.62 9.40 25.32
CA ASN A 331 4.15 9.45 25.42
C ASN A 331 3.53 10.61 24.64
N ARG A 332 4.30 11.42 23.92
CA ARG A 332 3.75 12.43 23.01
C ARG A 332 3.04 11.76 21.82
N ARG A 333 2.05 12.45 21.24
CA ARG A 333 1.20 11.97 20.12
C ARG A 333 1.09 13.05 19.04
N GLY A 334 0.48 12.69 17.92
CA GLY A 334 0.19 13.62 16.84
C GLY A 334 1.44 14.00 16.04
N ILE A 335 1.29 15.01 15.18
CA ILE A 335 2.37 15.47 14.31
C ILE A 335 3.54 16.07 15.10
N GLN A 336 3.27 16.66 16.27
CA GLN A 336 4.28 17.25 17.14
C GLN A 336 5.31 16.24 17.67
N SER A 337 4.97 14.94 17.74
CA SER A 337 5.92 13.87 18.10
C SER A 337 6.59 13.20 16.90
N GLU A 338 6.33 13.68 15.68
CA GLU A 338 6.99 13.20 14.47
C GLU A 338 8.37 13.83 14.34
N ARG A 339 9.35 13.04 13.91
CA ARG A 339 10.70 13.49 13.56
C ARG A 339 10.99 13.12 12.12
N LYS A 340 11.57 14.04 11.36
CA LYS A 340 12.07 13.76 10.01
C LYS A 340 13.24 12.80 10.09
N SER A 341 13.26 11.80 9.22
CA SER A 341 14.32 10.80 9.16
C SER A 341 14.62 10.39 7.73
N ALA A 342 15.83 9.90 7.48
CA ALA A 342 16.19 9.15 6.29
C ALA A 342 16.28 7.67 6.66
N ILE A 343 15.65 6.81 5.86
CA ILE A 343 15.55 5.37 6.09
C ILE A 343 16.16 4.65 4.90
N ASP A 344 17.19 3.86 5.14
CA ASP A 344 17.80 2.95 4.16
C ASP A 344 17.58 1.52 4.64
N PHE A 345 17.13 0.63 3.76
CA PHE A 345 16.95 -0.80 4.02
C PHE A 345 17.74 -1.63 3.02
N PHE A 346 18.57 -2.52 3.52
CA PHE A 346 19.41 -3.41 2.73
C PHE A 346 18.98 -4.85 2.97
N ASN A 347 18.97 -5.69 1.93
CA ASN A 347 18.78 -7.13 2.11
C ASN A 347 20.03 -7.79 2.71
N GLU A 348 19.94 -9.09 3.02
CA GLU A 348 21.05 -9.91 3.51
C GLU A 348 22.26 -9.94 2.55
N GLU A 349 22.05 -9.74 1.25
CA GLU A 349 23.13 -9.61 0.25
C GLU A 349 23.83 -8.23 0.28
N GLY A 350 23.27 -7.26 1.00
CA GLY A 350 23.79 -5.89 1.09
C GLY A 350 23.31 -4.95 -0.02
N ASP A 351 22.35 -5.35 -0.84
CA ASP A 351 21.70 -4.51 -1.84
C ASP A 351 20.71 -3.54 -1.18
N LEU A 352 20.75 -2.27 -1.57
CA LEU A 352 19.81 -1.26 -1.13
C LEU A 352 18.47 -1.44 -1.85
N ILE A 353 17.44 -1.87 -1.14
CA ILE A 353 16.10 -2.15 -1.72
C ILE A 353 15.03 -1.14 -1.30
N PHE A 354 15.33 -0.24 -0.36
CA PHE A 354 14.44 0.84 0.07
C PHE A 354 15.26 2.04 0.56
N SER A 355 15.01 3.25 0.05
CA SER A 355 15.71 4.48 0.50
C SER A 355 14.82 5.71 0.37
N HIS A 356 14.29 6.18 1.50
CA HIS A 356 13.30 7.27 1.52
C HIS A 356 13.44 8.15 2.75
N LYS A 357 13.09 9.44 2.60
CA LYS A 357 12.84 10.29 3.78
C LYS A 357 11.40 10.11 4.27
N ALA A 358 11.24 10.00 5.59
CA ALA A 358 9.93 9.81 6.19
C ALA A 358 9.85 10.44 7.59
N GLY A 359 8.61 10.66 8.04
CA GLY A 359 8.34 11.01 9.42
C GLY A 359 8.30 9.76 10.28
N ILE A 360 8.93 9.79 11.46
CA ILE A 360 8.88 8.69 12.42
C ILE A 360 8.30 9.13 13.76
N ARG A 361 7.50 8.26 14.37
CA ARG A 361 6.90 8.46 15.71
C ARG A 361 7.00 7.21 16.54
N ILE A 362 7.07 7.34 17.86
CA ILE A 362 6.95 6.18 18.76
C ILE A 362 5.52 5.61 18.73
N GLY A 363 5.45 4.31 18.43
CA GLY A 363 4.21 3.55 18.29
C GLY A 363 3.74 2.79 19.53
N GLY A 364 2.53 2.24 19.44
CA GLY A 364 1.92 1.38 20.47
C GLY A 364 1.30 2.10 21.66
N SER A 365 0.72 1.35 22.60
CA SER A 365 0.22 1.86 23.88
C SER A 365 1.10 1.39 25.03
N GLY A 366 1.17 0.08 25.26
CA GLY A 366 2.09 -0.51 26.23
C GLY A 366 3.56 -0.49 25.75
N SER A 367 3.80 -0.73 24.45
CA SER A 367 5.15 -0.94 23.89
C SER A 367 6.02 0.31 23.81
N ARG A 368 5.45 1.52 23.76
CA ARG A 368 6.23 2.78 23.85
C ARG A 368 7.06 2.91 25.13
N HIS A 369 6.69 2.16 26.17
CA HIS A 369 7.40 2.13 27.44
C HIS A 369 8.46 1.03 27.53
N SER A 370 8.58 0.21 26.49
CA SER A 370 9.68 -0.75 26.34
C SER A 370 11.00 0.01 26.20
N THR A 371 12.09 -0.67 26.56
CA THR A 371 13.47 -0.18 26.38
C THR A 371 13.79 0.00 24.90
N GLN A 372 13.42 -0.99 24.08
CA GLN A 372 13.38 -0.90 22.63
C GLN A 372 11.95 -0.62 22.17
N LYS A 373 11.73 0.49 21.48
CA LYS A 373 10.40 0.99 21.14
C LYS A 373 10.02 0.63 19.71
N ASN A 374 8.72 0.50 19.48
CA ASN A 374 8.14 0.47 18.14
C ASN A 374 8.26 1.84 17.49
N ILE A 375 8.67 1.89 16.22
CA ILE A 375 8.78 3.10 15.40
C ILE A 375 7.75 3.01 14.28
N ASN A 376 6.81 3.94 14.26
CA ASN A 376 5.85 4.06 13.17
C ASN A 376 6.39 5.01 12.11
N VAL A 377 6.33 4.61 10.84
CA VAL A 377 6.82 5.38 9.69
C VAL A 377 5.65 6.00 8.92
N PHE A 378 5.82 7.27 8.53
CA PHE A 378 4.84 8.10 7.86
C PHE A 378 5.45 8.70 6.59
N PHE A 379 5.11 8.14 5.42
CA PHE A 379 5.46 8.73 4.13
C PHE A 379 4.56 9.94 3.84
N ARG A 380 5.19 11.04 3.43
CA ARG A 380 4.55 12.34 3.19
C ARG A 380 5.28 13.07 2.07
N GLY A 381 4.51 13.76 1.22
CA GLY A 381 5.01 14.65 0.18
C GLY A 381 5.91 15.78 0.69
N THR A 382 5.80 16.12 1.98
CA THR A 382 6.63 17.14 2.66
C THR A 382 8.04 16.64 3.00
N TYR A 383 8.28 15.32 2.99
CA TYR A 383 9.61 14.75 3.23
C TYR A 383 10.22 14.20 1.96
N ASP A 384 9.43 13.44 1.20
CA ASP A 384 9.81 12.72 -0.01
C ASP A 384 8.53 12.25 -0.74
N ASP A 385 8.58 11.14 -1.47
CA ASP A 385 7.37 10.46 -1.92
C ASP A 385 6.42 10.16 -0.76
N SER A 386 5.14 10.45 -0.99
CA SER A 386 4.08 10.19 -0.04
C SER A 386 3.55 8.75 -0.12
N PHE A 387 3.88 8.02 -1.18
CA PHE A 387 3.39 6.68 -1.48
C PHE A 387 4.45 5.85 -2.23
N PRO A 388 5.67 5.70 -1.69
CA PRO A 388 6.77 5.01 -2.37
C PRO A 388 6.38 3.62 -2.87
N GLU A 389 6.77 3.33 -4.11
CA GLU A 389 6.50 2.08 -4.83
C GLU A 389 7.73 1.15 -4.83
N ASP A 390 7.99 0.50 -3.69
CA ASP A 390 9.10 -0.45 -3.53
C ASP A 390 8.59 -1.82 -3.09
N SER A 391 9.18 -2.89 -3.64
CA SER A 391 8.87 -4.27 -3.23
C SER A 391 9.59 -4.65 -1.94
N LEU A 392 9.02 -4.24 -0.79
CA LEU A 392 9.67 -4.47 0.51
C LEU A 392 9.45 -5.88 1.06
N PHE A 393 8.28 -6.48 0.81
CA PHE A 393 7.91 -7.82 1.28
C PHE A 393 7.74 -8.77 0.09
N GLU A 394 8.44 -9.90 0.14
CA GLU A 394 8.30 -10.95 -0.87
C GLU A 394 6.86 -11.50 -0.89
N ASP A 395 6.41 -11.85 -2.09
CA ASP A 395 5.06 -12.37 -2.39
C ASP A 395 3.91 -11.46 -1.96
N SER A 396 4.14 -10.18 -1.64
CA SER A 396 3.07 -9.25 -1.31
C SER A 396 2.39 -8.74 -2.56
N GLU A 397 1.06 -8.76 -2.56
CA GLU A 397 0.24 -8.03 -3.54
C GLU A 397 0.43 -6.50 -3.40
N LEU A 398 1.00 -6.05 -2.29
CA LEU A 398 1.34 -4.65 -2.03
C LEU A 398 2.76 -4.32 -2.50
N ASN A 399 2.86 -3.37 -3.42
CA ASN A 399 4.13 -2.79 -3.88
C ASN A 399 4.28 -1.32 -3.50
N ARG A 400 3.40 -0.78 -2.64
CA ARG A 400 3.33 0.66 -2.38
C ARG A 400 2.87 1.00 -0.95
N TRP A 401 3.47 2.03 -0.32
CA TRP A 401 3.38 2.20 1.15
C TRP A 401 3.01 3.61 1.62
N LYS A 402 1.95 3.75 2.43
CA LYS A 402 1.70 5.00 3.19
C LYS A 402 2.23 4.97 4.62
N ARG A 403 2.25 3.78 5.21
CA ARG A 403 2.58 3.56 6.63
C ARG A 403 3.28 2.22 6.78
N LEU A 404 4.37 2.22 7.54
CA LEU A 404 5.01 1.01 8.03
C LEU A 404 5.16 1.10 9.56
N THR A 405 5.43 -0.04 10.18
CA THR A 405 5.83 -0.11 11.58
C THR A 405 7.11 -0.93 11.69
N PHE A 406 8.14 -0.37 12.28
CA PHE A 406 9.29 -1.11 12.76
C PHE A 406 8.99 -1.52 14.20
N ARG A 407 8.56 -2.76 14.37
CA ARG A 407 8.09 -3.31 15.63
C ARG A 407 9.26 -3.94 16.39
N SER A 408 9.42 -3.55 17.65
CA SER A 408 10.25 -4.31 18.60
C SER A 408 9.44 -5.47 19.15
N GLY A 409 10.04 -6.32 20.00
CA GLY A 409 9.38 -7.50 20.58
C GLY A 409 8.08 -7.25 21.38
N GLY A 410 7.54 -6.03 21.46
CA GLY A 410 6.28 -5.71 22.14
C GLY A 410 6.50 -4.79 23.34
N HIS A 411 5.87 -5.10 24.47
CA HIS A 411 6.06 -4.31 25.70
C HIS A 411 7.39 -4.60 26.44
N ARG A 412 8.15 -5.59 25.95
CA ARG A 412 9.54 -5.88 26.27
C ARG A 412 10.27 -6.36 25.00
N PRO A 413 11.60 -6.19 24.88
CA PRO A 413 12.33 -6.67 23.71
C PRO A 413 12.26 -8.18 23.50
N ASP A 414 12.01 -8.97 24.55
CA ASP A 414 11.99 -10.43 24.52
C ASP A 414 10.62 -11.08 24.33
N CYS A 415 9.57 -10.35 23.95
CA CYS A 415 8.39 -11.01 23.41
C CYS A 415 8.53 -11.33 21.90
N LEU A 416 9.64 -10.93 21.26
CA LEU A 416 10.15 -11.50 20.00
C LEU A 416 10.32 -13.03 20.15
N PRO A 417 9.91 -13.88 19.18
CA PRO A 417 9.24 -13.56 17.92
C PRO A 417 7.74 -13.85 17.94
N LYS A 418 7.06 -13.70 19.09
CA LYS A 418 5.69 -14.20 19.27
C LYS A 418 4.69 -13.63 18.27
N ASP A 419 4.73 -12.33 18.02
CA ASP A 419 3.78 -11.67 17.12
C ASP A 419 3.97 -12.13 15.66
N GLU A 420 5.22 -12.11 15.21
CA GLU A 420 5.61 -12.54 13.86
C GLU A 420 5.38 -14.04 13.65
N PHE A 421 5.79 -14.88 14.61
CA PHE A 421 5.57 -16.32 14.51
C PHE A 421 4.07 -16.66 14.55
N ALA A 422 3.28 -15.99 15.38
CA ALA A 422 1.84 -16.18 15.39
C ALA A 422 1.20 -15.76 14.06
N SER A 423 1.68 -14.69 13.43
CA SER A 423 1.26 -14.27 12.08
C SER A 423 1.62 -15.31 11.02
N GLU A 424 2.81 -15.91 11.11
CA GLU A 424 3.28 -16.97 10.21
C GLU A 424 2.47 -18.27 10.36
N LEU A 425 2.02 -18.61 11.57
CA LEU A 425 1.21 -19.81 11.80
C LEU A 425 -0.14 -19.77 11.10
N VAL A 426 -0.68 -18.58 10.86
CA VAL A 426 -2.01 -18.36 10.27
C VAL A 426 -1.93 -17.84 8.83
N SER A 427 -0.72 -17.81 8.24
CA SER A 427 -0.48 -17.17 6.94
C SER A 427 -1.26 -17.75 5.78
N SER A 428 -1.62 -19.04 5.86
CA SER A 428 -2.42 -19.76 4.85
C SER A 428 -3.94 -19.58 5.02
N LEU A 429 -4.39 -18.97 6.11
CA LEU A 429 -5.80 -18.73 6.38
C LEU A 429 -6.27 -17.44 5.73
N ALA A 430 -7.56 -17.37 5.38
CA ALA A 430 -8.20 -16.18 4.83
C ALA A 430 -8.49 -15.11 5.91
N VAL A 431 -7.50 -14.83 6.77
CA VAL A 431 -7.56 -13.85 7.85
C VAL A 431 -6.44 -12.84 7.65
N GLY A 432 -6.79 -11.56 7.57
CA GLY A 432 -5.80 -10.52 7.32
C GLY A 432 -4.83 -10.38 8.50
N HIS A 433 -3.54 -10.38 8.19
CA HIS A 433 -2.42 -10.24 9.11
C HIS A 433 -1.32 -9.41 8.43
N SER A 434 -0.36 -8.91 9.20
CA SER A 434 0.78 -8.15 8.64
C SER A 434 1.85 -9.09 8.10
N LYS A 435 2.34 -8.84 6.89
CA LYS A 435 3.65 -9.35 6.47
C LYS A 435 4.79 -8.66 7.23
N TYR A 436 5.93 -9.34 7.33
CA TYR A 436 7.10 -8.82 8.04
C TYR A 436 8.43 -9.33 7.47
N ARG A 437 9.50 -8.59 7.77
CA ARG A 437 10.92 -9.00 7.64
C ARG A 437 11.67 -8.60 8.91
N TYR A 438 12.67 -9.37 9.30
CA TYR A 438 13.54 -8.99 10.41
C TYR A 438 14.75 -8.22 9.91
N ALA A 439 15.16 -7.20 10.66
CA ALA A 439 16.35 -6.45 10.34
C ALA A 439 17.16 -6.06 11.58
N SER A 440 18.48 -6.15 11.44
CA SER A 440 19.43 -5.50 12.32
C SER A 440 19.30 -3.99 12.15
N THR A 441 18.75 -3.32 13.17
CA THR A 441 18.45 -1.90 13.09
C THR A 441 19.59 -1.05 13.63
N TYR A 442 19.94 0.02 12.92
CA TYR A 442 20.93 1.01 13.33
C TYR A 442 20.28 2.38 13.42
N LEU A 443 20.37 3.02 14.59
CA LEU A 443 19.96 4.42 14.76
C LEU A 443 21.19 5.31 14.72
N ASN A 444 21.25 6.22 13.74
CA ASN A 444 22.41 7.07 13.49
C ASN A 444 23.72 6.27 13.45
N GLY A 445 23.69 5.09 12.82
CA GLY A 445 24.86 4.23 12.66
C GLY A 445 25.24 3.37 13.86
N GLU A 446 24.53 3.44 15.00
CA GLU A 446 24.78 2.60 16.17
C GLU A 446 23.75 1.47 16.26
N TYR A 447 24.20 0.23 16.47
CA TYR A 447 23.30 -0.92 16.54
C TYR A 447 22.24 -0.75 17.64
N TRP A 448 21.00 -1.02 17.27
CA TRP A 448 19.82 -0.74 18.06
C TRP A 448 18.95 -1.97 18.32
N GLY A 449 19.40 -3.15 17.90
CA GLY A 449 18.69 -4.42 18.05
C GLY A 449 17.89 -4.82 16.82
N ILE A 450 17.30 -6.00 16.93
CA ILE A 450 16.41 -6.57 15.92
C ILE A 450 15.04 -5.89 15.98
N HIS A 451 14.57 -5.39 14.84
CA HIS A 451 13.17 -4.97 14.64
C HIS A 451 12.53 -5.83 13.55
N ALA A 452 11.23 -6.10 13.69
CA ALA A 452 10.41 -6.58 12.58
C ALA A 452 9.90 -5.35 11.80
N VAL A 453 10.27 -5.23 10.52
CA VAL A 453 9.66 -4.29 9.59
C VAL A 453 8.33 -4.88 9.14
N LYS A 454 7.21 -4.19 9.38
CA LYS A 454 5.85 -4.73 9.16
C LYS A 454 4.96 -3.79 8.40
N GLU A 455 4.06 -4.39 7.62
CA GLU A 455 2.85 -3.74 7.13
C GLU A 455 2.02 -3.24 8.31
N ARG A 456 1.47 -2.02 8.20
CA ARG A 456 0.62 -1.47 9.25
C ARG A 456 -0.85 -1.61 8.88
N LEU A 457 -1.55 -2.57 9.50
CA LEU A 457 -2.99 -2.79 9.34
C LEU A 457 -3.81 -1.56 9.81
N ASN A 458 -4.16 -0.72 8.84
CA ASN A 458 -4.95 0.49 8.95
C ASN A 458 -5.71 0.75 7.63
N ARG A 459 -6.45 1.87 7.53
CA ARG A 459 -7.18 2.21 6.29
C ARG A 459 -6.32 2.24 5.02
N HIS A 460 -5.05 2.64 5.10
CA HIS A 460 -4.15 2.72 3.94
C HIS A 460 -3.64 1.35 3.50
N TYR A 461 -3.51 0.40 4.43
CA TYR A 461 -3.28 -0.99 4.08
C TYR A 461 -4.47 -1.54 3.28
N LEU A 462 -5.70 -1.25 3.73
CA LEU A 462 -6.92 -1.70 3.07
C LEU A 462 -7.12 -1.03 1.69
N GLU A 463 -6.85 0.28 1.60
CA GLU A 463 -6.83 1.05 0.34
C GLU A 463 -5.89 0.42 -0.67
N ALA A 464 -4.65 0.09 -0.26
CA ALA A 464 -3.67 -0.49 -1.15
C ALA A 464 -4.00 -1.96 -1.51
N LYS A 465 -4.45 -2.76 -0.54
CA LYS A 465 -4.65 -4.21 -0.72
C LYS A 465 -5.89 -4.55 -1.55
N TYR A 466 -6.96 -3.79 -1.36
CA TYR A 466 -8.25 -4.06 -2.01
C TYR A 466 -8.60 -2.97 -3.03
N ASN A 467 -7.65 -2.14 -3.45
CA ASN A 467 -7.89 -1.01 -4.37
C ASN A 467 -9.12 -0.17 -3.99
N LEU A 468 -9.27 0.18 -2.71
CA LEU A 468 -10.49 0.82 -2.21
C LEU A 468 -10.36 2.34 -2.18
N PRO A 469 -11.39 3.09 -2.64
CA PRO A 469 -11.47 4.52 -2.37
C PRO A 469 -11.38 4.77 -0.87
N ARG A 470 -10.50 5.67 -0.43
CA ARG A 470 -10.27 5.97 0.98
C ARG A 470 -11.57 6.23 1.75
N ASP A 471 -12.46 7.03 1.17
CA ASP A 471 -13.74 7.40 1.77
C ASP A 471 -14.83 6.35 1.52
N SER A 472 -14.46 5.10 1.25
CA SER A 472 -15.39 3.95 1.24
C SER A 472 -15.15 2.98 2.39
N ILE A 473 -14.08 3.14 3.18
CA ILE A 473 -13.71 2.17 4.22
C ILE A 473 -14.38 2.51 5.55
N ALA A 474 -14.93 1.49 6.20
CA ALA A 474 -15.29 1.51 7.62
C ALA A 474 -14.29 0.62 8.36
N PHE A 475 -13.57 1.19 9.33
CA PHE A 475 -12.55 0.48 10.10
C PHE A 475 -12.79 0.65 11.60
N LEU A 476 -13.10 -0.45 12.27
CA LEU A 476 -13.47 -0.48 13.67
C LEU A 476 -12.51 -1.36 14.47
N GLY A 477 -12.51 -1.18 15.78
CA GLY A 477 -11.81 -2.06 16.72
C GLY A 477 -12.65 -2.38 17.95
N ASN A 478 -12.17 -3.32 18.77
CA ASN A 478 -12.79 -3.68 20.05
C ASN A 478 -14.30 -3.98 19.91
N GLU A 479 -15.14 -3.35 20.75
CA GLU A 479 -16.61 -3.42 20.74
C GLU A 479 -17.30 -2.56 19.65
N GLY A 480 -16.57 -2.20 18.57
CA GLY A 480 -17.06 -1.30 17.52
C GLY A 480 -16.60 0.15 17.68
N ASP A 481 -15.44 0.37 18.29
CA ASP A 481 -14.77 1.66 18.39
C ASP A 481 -14.37 2.15 16.99
N LEU A 482 -14.68 3.41 16.67
CA LEU A 482 -14.34 4.00 15.38
C LEU A 482 -12.84 4.28 15.28
N LEU A 483 -12.12 3.50 14.47
CA LEU A 483 -10.72 3.75 14.15
C LEU A 483 -10.58 4.63 12.91
N ASP A 484 -11.43 4.39 11.90
CA ASP A 484 -11.55 5.18 10.66
C ASP A 484 -12.95 4.99 10.04
N GLY A 485 -13.46 6.00 9.33
CA GLY A 485 -14.81 6.00 8.78
C GLY A 485 -15.74 7.00 9.48
N THR A 486 -17.04 6.69 9.52
CA THR A 486 -18.09 7.58 10.01
C THR A 486 -18.69 7.08 11.34
N PRO A 487 -19.30 7.96 12.16
CA PRO A 487 -20.04 7.51 13.35
C PRO A 487 -21.14 6.49 13.05
N GLN A 488 -21.73 6.53 11.85
CA GLN A 488 -22.75 5.56 11.43
C GLN A 488 -22.20 4.14 11.34
N ASP A 489 -20.92 3.96 11.00
CA ASP A 489 -20.31 2.63 10.90
C ASP A 489 -20.28 1.88 12.23
N SER A 490 -19.99 2.61 13.31
CA SER A 490 -20.06 2.07 14.68
C SER A 490 -21.50 1.71 15.07
N ILE A 491 -22.48 2.50 14.64
CA ILE A 491 -23.91 2.24 14.88
C ILE A 491 -24.38 1.02 14.11
N ASP A 492 -24.02 0.89 12.83
CA ASP A 492 -24.37 -0.24 11.97
C ASP A 492 -23.86 -1.57 12.56
N TYR A 493 -22.60 -1.59 13.01
CA TYR A 493 -22.05 -2.77 13.67
C TYR A 493 -22.78 -3.09 14.98
N LYS A 494 -23.06 -2.08 15.81
CA LYS A 494 -23.82 -2.28 17.05
C LYS A 494 -25.23 -2.81 16.80
N ASN A 495 -25.91 -2.32 15.75
CA ASN A 495 -27.21 -2.84 15.33
C ASN A 495 -27.15 -4.32 14.92
N LEU A 496 -26.09 -4.74 14.21
CA LEU A 496 -25.85 -6.15 13.88
C LEU A 496 -25.69 -7.00 15.16
N VAL A 497 -24.86 -6.54 16.11
CA VAL A 497 -24.66 -7.23 17.40
C VAL A 497 -25.97 -7.29 18.19
N ASP A 498 -26.70 -6.19 18.29
CA ASP A 498 -27.98 -6.12 19.01
C ASP A 498 -29.04 -7.00 18.35
N PHE A 499 -29.07 -7.09 17.01
CA PHE A 499 -29.92 -8.02 16.30
C PHE A 499 -29.60 -9.48 16.67
N ALA A 500 -28.32 -9.86 16.67
CA ALA A 500 -27.90 -11.20 17.06
C ALA A 500 -28.28 -11.53 18.50
N LYS A 501 -28.18 -10.57 19.43
CA LYS A 501 -28.59 -10.73 20.84
C LYS A 501 -30.10 -10.85 21.03
N ALA A 502 -30.88 -10.16 20.20
CA ALA A 502 -32.33 -10.06 20.37
C ALA A 502 -33.11 -11.20 19.70
N ASN A 503 -32.46 -11.99 18.83
CA ASN A 503 -33.12 -12.99 17.99
C ASN A 503 -32.47 -14.36 18.13
N ASP A 504 -33.28 -15.42 18.12
CA ASP A 504 -32.78 -16.79 18.09
C ASP A 504 -32.15 -17.08 16.72
N LEU A 505 -30.84 -17.33 16.70
CA LEU A 505 -30.09 -17.62 15.50
C LEU A 505 -30.23 -19.08 15.04
N ASN A 506 -30.88 -19.98 15.80
CA ASN A 506 -31.30 -21.28 15.25
C ASN A 506 -32.41 -21.14 14.19
N ASN A 507 -33.04 -19.96 14.09
CA ASN A 507 -33.88 -19.62 12.96
C ASN A 507 -33.03 -19.22 11.75
N GLN A 508 -33.15 -19.95 10.64
CA GLN A 508 -32.37 -19.72 9.43
C GLN A 508 -32.45 -18.28 8.90
N ALA A 509 -33.62 -17.63 8.92
CA ALA A 509 -33.75 -16.27 8.40
C ALA A 509 -32.99 -15.24 9.26
N ASN A 510 -32.95 -15.46 10.58
CA ASN A 510 -32.16 -14.62 11.48
C ASN A 510 -30.66 -14.86 11.27
N PHE A 511 -30.26 -16.13 11.12
CA PHE A 511 -28.88 -16.49 10.80
C PHE A 511 -28.42 -15.86 9.48
N ASP A 512 -29.21 -15.97 8.42
CA ASP A 512 -28.95 -15.36 7.11
C ASP A 512 -28.85 -13.83 7.19
N THR A 513 -29.67 -13.21 8.05
CA THR A 513 -29.60 -11.75 8.30
C THR A 513 -28.25 -11.35 8.88
N VAL A 514 -27.68 -12.16 9.79
CA VAL A 514 -26.35 -11.92 10.37
C VAL A 514 -25.25 -12.23 9.33
N THR A 515 -25.27 -13.40 8.69
CA THR A 515 -24.22 -13.86 7.76
C THR A 515 -24.23 -13.14 6.41
N SER A 516 -25.30 -12.41 6.07
CA SER A 516 -25.29 -11.47 4.95
C SER A 516 -24.42 -10.24 5.21
N GLN A 517 -24.12 -9.91 6.47
CA GLN A 517 -23.36 -8.71 6.87
C GLN A 517 -21.91 -9.02 7.28
N ILE A 518 -21.57 -10.29 7.52
CA ILE A 518 -20.23 -10.71 7.92
C ILE A 518 -19.69 -11.78 6.99
N ASP A 519 -18.39 -11.79 6.76
CA ASP A 519 -17.72 -12.92 6.15
C ASP A 519 -17.57 -14.03 7.20
N ILE A 520 -18.51 -14.97 7.23
CA ILE A 520 -18.60 -16.00 8.28
C ILE A 520 -17.38 -16.92 8.30
N ASN A 521 -16.75 -17.17 7.16
CA ASN A 521 -15.55 -18.01 7.07
C ASN A 521 -14.35 -17.28 7.67
N ASN A 522 -14.14 -16.01 7.28
CA ASN A 522 -13.10 -15.17 7.88
C ASN A 522 -13.31 -15.02 9.40
N PHE A 523 -14.56 -14.81 9.84
CA PHE A 523 -14.89 -14.70 11.26
C PHE A 523 -14.59 -15.99 12.03
N THR A 524 -14.95 -17.15 11.46
CA THR A 524 -14.67 -18.46 12.03
C THR A 524 -13.17 -18.70 12.17
N ASP A 525 -12.41 -18.50 11.10
CA ASP A 525 -10.95 -18.71 11.10
C ASP A 525 -10.22 -17.71 12.02
N TYR A 526 -10.72 -16.48 12.17
CA TYR A 526 -10.20 -15.50 13.12
C TYR A 526 -10.33 -16.00 14.57
N PHE A 527 -11.53 -16.43 14.98
CA PHE A 527 -11.74 -16.96 16.33
C PHE A 527 -10.94 -18.24 16.59
N ILE A 528 -10.91 -19.16 15.63
CA ILE A 528 -10.11 -20.39 15.75
C ILE A 528 -8.62 -20.07 15.89
N SER A 529 -8.11 -19.08 15.14
CA SER A 529 -6.72 -18.63 15.21
C SER A 529 -6.36 -18.10 16.60
N GLU A 530 -7.14 -17.15 17.13
CA GLU A 530 -6.92 -16.58 18.48
C GLU A 530 -6.96 -17.67 19.56
N ILE A 531 -7.91 -18.61 19.44
CA ILE A 531 -8.04 -19.74 20.37
C ILE A 531 -6.86 -20.69 20.24
N PHE A 532 -6.44 -21.05 19.03
CA PHE A 532 -5.33 -21.97 18.81
C PHE A 532 -4.01 -21.36 19.31
N LEU A 533 -3.74 -20.09 18.97
CA LEU A 533 -2.56 -19.35 19.43
C LEU A 533 -2.52 -19.20 20.95
N GLY A 534 -3.66 -19.34 21.63
CA GLY A 534 -3.73 -19.16 23.07
C GLY A 534 -3.44 -17.71 23.45
N ASN A 535 -3.96 -16.77 22.67
CA ASN A 535 -3.79 -15.35 22.93
C ASN A 535 -4.47 -14.97 24.25
N ALA A 536 -3.67 -14.42 25.16
CA ALA A 536 -4.09 -14.06 26.50
C ALA A 536 -4.32 -12.54 26.68
N ASP A 537 -4.14 -11.75 25.61
CA ASP A 537 -4.45 -10.31 25.57
C ASP A 537 -5.72 -10.02 24.73
N TRP A 538 -6.45 -11.08 24.39
CA TRP A 538 -7.70 -11.13 23.64
C TRP A 538 -8.72 -11.95 24.45
N PRO A 539 -10.06 -11.70 24.41
CA PRO A 539 -10.79 -10.84 23.47
C PRO A 539 -11.15 -9.44 23.99
N ASN A 540 -10.80 -9.07 25.22
CA ASN A 540 -11.14 -7.76 25.77
C ASN A 540 -10.30 -6.60 25.18
N SER A 541 -9.43 -6.88 24.23
CA SER A 541 -8.65 -5.93 23.44
C SER A 541 -8.15 -6.60 22.15
N ASN A 542 -7.33 -5.89 21.38
CA ASN A 542 -6.66 -6.42 20.17
C ASN A 542 -7.62 -6.97 19.10
N ILE A 543 -8.79 -6.32 18.94
CA ILE A 543 -9.75 -6.64 17.88
C ILE A 543 -9.75 -5.50 16.84
N LYS A 544 -9.61 -5.86 15.57
CA LYS A 544 -9.76 -4.96 14.41
C LYS A 544 -10.58 -5.64 13.34
N PHE A 545 -11.49 -4.88 12.74
CA PHE A 545 -12.32 -5.38 11.66
C PHE A 545 -12.79 -4.23 10.76
N TRP A 546 -13.14 -4.57 9.54
CA TRP A 546 -13.39 -3.58 8.50
C TRP A 546 -14.43 -4.06 7.49
N ARG A 547 -14.99 -3.11 6.74
CA ARG A 547 -15.76 -3.39 5.51
C ARG A 547 -15.63 -2.23 4.53
N LYS A 548 -15.95 -2.48 3.25
CA LYS A 548 -16.35 -1.43 2.30
C LYS A 548 -17.77 -0.97 2.63
N ARG A 549 -18.03 0.33 2.64
CA ARG A 549 -19.35 0.94 2.79
C ARG A 549 -20.13 0.82 1.50
N THR A 550 -20.70 -0.36 1.29
CA THR A 550 -21.64 -0.65 0.22
C THR A 550 -22.71 -1.59 0.75
N GLN A 551 -23.82 -1.72 0.02
CA GLN A 551 -24.78 -2.77 0.31
C GLN A 551 -24.10 -4.13 0.09
N SER A 552 -24.47 -5.13 0.92
CA SER A 552 -23.96 -6.48 0.74
C SER A 552 -24.34 -7.02 -0.63
N THR A 553 -23.34 -7.28 -1.47
CA THR A 553 -23.51 -7.78 -2.84
C THR A 553 -22.91 -9.17 -2.94
N PRO A 554 -23.71 -10.21 -3.25
CA PRO A 554 -23.16 -11.53 -3.54
C PRO A 554 -22.37 -11.49 -4.85
N HIS A 555 -21.45 -12.44 -5.05
CA HIS A 555 -20.69 -12.59 -6.30
C HIS A 555 -19.86 -11.36 -6.68
N VAL A 556 -19.19 -10.72 -5.72
CA VAL A 556 -18.08 -9.78 -5.99
C VAL A 556 -16.84 -10.21 -5.20
N ASN A 557 -15.66 -9.72 -5.61
CA ASN A 557 -14.40 -10.06 -4.96
C ASN A 557 -14.41 -9.75 -3.45
N ALA A 558 -13.73 -10.59 -2.66
CA ALA A 558 -13.63 -10.40 -1.22
C ALA A 558 -13.07 -9.00 -0.90
N GLY A 559 -13.72 -8.29 0.04
CA GLY A 559 -13.41 -6.90 0.36
C GLY A 559 -14.27 -5.87 -0.37
N HIS A 560 -14.96 -6.25 -1.45
CA HIS A 560 -15.86 -5.38 -2.22
C HIS A 560 -17.35 -5.64 -1.96
N ASP A 561 -17.66 -6.75 -1.29
CA ASP A 561 -19.02 -7.25 -1.01
C ASP A 561 -19.72 -6.59 0.17
N GLY A 562 -19.14 -5.56 0.80
CA GLY A 562 -19.74 -4.85 1.93
C GLY A 562 -19.79 -5.61 3.26
N LYS A 563 -19.20 -6.81 3.35
CA LYS A 563 -19.20 -7.63 4.57
C LYS A 563 -18.08 -7.25 5.55
N TRP A 564 -18.37 -7.35 6.84
CA TRP A 564 -17.37 -7.19 7.91
C TRP A 564 -16.37 -8.35 7.91
N ARG A 565 -15.08 -8.01 8.04
CA ARG A 565 -13.94 -8.93 8.12
C ARG A 565 -12.98 -8.55 9.23
N TRP A 566 -12.49 -9.54 9.97
CA TRP A 566 -11.58 -9.41 11.09
C TRP A 566 -10.12 -9.59 10.66
N LEU A 567 -9.24 -8.88 11.36
CA LEU A 567 -7.80 -8.87 11.16
C LEU A 567 -7.10 -9.27 12.46
N LEU A 568 -6.06 -10.09 12.35
CA LEU A 568 -5.17 -10.43 13.46
C LEU A 568 -4.09 -9.37 13.60
N PHE A 569 -3.88 -8.86 14.81
CA PHE A 569 -2.80 -7.92 15.11
C PHE A 569 -2.44 -7.95 16.59
N ASP A 570 -1.21 -7.52 16.91
CA ASP A 570 -0.71 -7.44 18.29
C ASP A 570 -0.73 -8.80 18.99
N LEU A 571 -0.09 -9.79 18.36
CA LEU A 571 -0.12 -11.19 18.78
C LEU A 571 1.03 -11.54 19.76
N ASP A 572 1.72 -10.56 20.38
CA ASP A 572 2.73 -10.86 21.40
C ASP A 572 2.14 -11.46 22.69
N GLY A 573 0.83 -11.31 22.88
CA GLY A 573 0.02 -12.03 23.89
C GLY A 573 -0.22 -13.51 23.57
N SER A 574 0.17 -13.99 22.39
CA SER A 574 0.08 -15.41 22.01
C SER A 574 0.92 -16.32 22.89
N PHE A 575 0.63 -17.62 22.81
CA PHE A 575 1.32 -18.65 23.58
C PHE A 575 1.15 -18.47 25.10
N GLY A 576 0.01 -17.89 25.53
CA GLY A 576 -0.36 -17.74 26.93
C GLY A 576 0.03 -16.42 27.62
N GLY A 577 0.43 -15.38 26.89
CA GLY A 577 0.51 -14.00 27.41
C GLY A 577 1.78 -13.56 28.12
N SER A 578 2.76 -14.45 28.32
CA SER A 578 4.03 -14.09 28.96
C SER A 578 5.12 -13.84 27.93
N CYS A 579 5.92 -12.77 28.04
CA CYS A 579 7.12 -12.63 27.20
C CYS A 579 8.25 -13.60 27.60
N ASN A 580 8.24 -14.10 28.84
CA ASN A 580 9.31 -14.94 29.38
C ASN A 580 8.99 -16.44 29.41
N ASP A 581 7.79 -16.83 28.98
CA ASP A 581 7.35 -18.21 29.06
C ASP A 581 6.23 -18.51 28.04
N VAL A 582 5.85 -19.79 27.95
CA VAL A 582 4.78 -20.26 27.06
C VAL A 582 3.85 -21.22 27.81
N TYR A 583 2.53 -21.02 27.70
CA TYR A 583 1.53 -21.81 28.42
C TYR A 583 0.59 -22.56 27.48
N VAL A 584 0.90 -23.84 27.23
CA VAL A 584 0.12 -24.69 26.32
C VAL A 584 -1.32 -24.95 26.78
N THR A 585 -1.59 -24.87 28.08
CA THR A 585 -2.91 -25.17 28.68
C THR A 585 -3.80 -23.93 28.77
N PHE A 586 -3.38 -22.78 28.26
CA PHE A 586 -4.16 -21.55 28.37
C PHE A 586 -5.47 -21.69 27.56
N ASN A 587 -6.62 -21.55 28.23
CA ASN A 587 -7.93 -21.82 27.64
C ASN A 587 -8.59 -20.51 27.15
N THR A 588 -8.20 -20.08 25.96
CA THR A 588 -8.76 -18.90 25.28
C THR A 588 -10.19 -19.11 24.78
N LEU A 589 -10.61 -20.36 24.50
CA LEU A 589 -12.01 -20.67 24.16
C LEU A 589 -12.95 -20.29 25.30
N ASN A 590 -12.59 -20.66 26.54
CA ASN A 590 -13.36 -20.26 27.72
C ASN A 590 -13.49 -18.74 27.81
N TRP A 591 -12.44 -17.98 27.48
CA TRP A 591 -12.49 -16.51 27.51
C TRP A 591 -13.39 -15.95 26.40
N ALA A 592 -13.35 -16.53 25.19
CA ALA A 592 -14.23 -16.16 24.08
C ALA A 592 -15.73 -16.31 24.43
N LEU A 593 -16.05 -17.31 25.26
CA LEU A 593 -17.42 -17.66 25.64
C LEU A 593 -17.91 -17.02 26.94
N ARG A 594 -17.03 -16.35 27.71
CA ARG A 594 -17.41 -15.74 29.00
C ARG A 594 -18.48 -14.68 28.84
N ASP A 595 -19.55 -14.83 29.62
CA ASP A 595 -20.66 -13.88 29.72
C ASP A 595 -20.64 -13.10 31.03
N ASP A 596 -19.55 -12.37 31.24
CA ASP A 596 -19.43 -11.36 32.28
C ASP A 596 -19.17 -9.98 31.67
N ALA A 597 -19.43 -8.93 32.47
CA ALA A 597 -19.34 -7.54 32.04
C ALA A 597 -17.97 -7.12 31.48
N SER A 598 -16.91 -7.91 31.72
CA SER A 598 -15.55 -7.64 31.24
C SER A 598 -15.34 -8.09 29.79
N PHE A 599 -16.07 -9.10 29.33
CA PHE A 599 -15.86 -9.74 28.02
C PHE A 599 -17.09 -9.68 27.10
N GLU A 600 -18.31 -9.54 27.65
CA GLU A 600 -19.57 -9.61 26.91
C GLU A 600 -19.58 -8.74 25.65
N LYS A 601 -19.18 -7.48 25.79
CA LYS A 601 -19.23 -6.48 24.70
C LYS A 601 -18.27 -6.76 23.54
N TYR A 602 -17.26 -7.61 23.72
CA TYR A 602 -16.26 -7.91 22.69
C TYR A 602 -16.62 -9.15 21.87
N THR A 603 -17.25 -10.15 22.51
CA THR A 603 -17.56 -11.44 21.87
C THR A 603 -19.05 -11.73 21.75
N ALA A 604 -19.92 -10.74 22.02
CA ALA A 604 -21.38 -10.90 21.90
C ALA A 604 -21.80 -11.54 20.57
N LEU A 605 -21.29 -11.06 19.43
CA LEU A 605 -21.62 -11.62 18.12
C LEU A 605 -21.23 -13.10 18.01
N PHE A 606 -20.01 -13.45 18.43
CA PHE A 606 -19.52 -14.84 18.39
C PHE A 606 -20.36 -15.76 19.27
N ARG A 607 -20.70 -15.35 20.49
CA ARG A 607 -21.49 -16.19 21.41
C ARG A 607 -22.91 -16.41 20.91
N ASN A 608 -23.56 -15.39 20.33
CA ASN A 608 -24.90 -15.61 19.76
C ASN A 608 -24.84 -16.51 18.51
N LEU A 609 -23.76 -16.43 17.72
CA LEU A 609 -23.55 -17.36 16.60
C LEU A 609 -23.29 -18.79 17.10
N ILE A 610 -22.46 -18.97 18.14
CA ILE A 610 -22.15 -20.29 18.68
C ILE A 610 -23.36 -20.95 19.36
N ASP A 611 -24.41 -20.21 19.69
CA ASP A 611 -25.67 -20.77 20.18
C ASP A 611 -26.52 -21.42 19.07
N ASN A 612 -26.21 -21.15 17.78
CA ASN A 612 -26.75 -21.92 16.67
C ASN A 612 -26.06 -23.28 16.57
N ASP A 613 -26.83 -24.37 16.63
CA ASP A 613 -26.27 -25.73 16.71
C ASP A 613 -25.54 -26.17 15.44
N HIS A 614 -25.98 -25.70 14.26
CA HIS A 614 -25.29 -25.95 12.99
C HIS A 614 -23.95 -25.22 12.94
N TYR A 615 -23.92 -23.91 13.23
CA TYR A 615 -22.69 -23.13 13.22
C TYR A 615 -21.70 -23.61 14.29
N LYS A 616 -22.17 -24.03 15.46
CA LYS A 616 -21.32 -24.67 16.50
C LYS A 616 -20.65 -25.94 15.97
N THR A 617 -21.41 -26.78 15.28
CA THR A 617 -20.89 -27.99 14.63
C THR A 617 -19.85 -27.64 13.56
N ASP A 618 -20.15 -26.65 12.71
CA ASP A 618 -19.24 -26.16 11.67
C ASP A 618 -17.95 -25.60 12.27
N PHE A 619 -18.05 -24.82 13.35
CA PHE A 619 -16.91 -24.26 14.08
C PHE A 619 -16.02 -25.36 14.67
N ILE A 620 -16.62 -26.38 15.29
CA ILE A 620 -15.88 -27.52 15.86
C ILE A 620 -15.19 -28.31 14.74
N ASN A 621 -15.92 -28.66 13.67
CA ASN A 621 -15.38 -29.42 12.56
C ASN A 621 -14.29 -28.63 11.81
N ARG A 622 -14.48 -27.32 11.60
CA ARG A 622 -13.44 -26.44 11.03
C ARG A 622 -12.20 -26.36 11.93
N THR A 623 -12.38 -26.32 13.24
CA THR A 623 -11.25 -26.39 14.19
C THR A 623 -10.50 -27.72 14.06
N CYS A 624 -11.23 -28.84 13.95
CA CYS A 624 -10.64 -30.15 13.69
C CYS A 624 -9.90 -30.20 12.35
N ASP A 625 -10.47 -29.65 11.28
CA ASP A 625 -9.84 -29.58 9.95
C ASP A 625 -8.48 -28.88 10.04
N LEU A 626 -8.42 -27.69 10.65
CA LEU A 626 -7.19 -26.92 10.80
C LEU A 626 -6.16 -27.64 11.67
N VAL A 627 -6.59 -28.27 12.77
CA VAL A 627 -5.69 -29.05 13.63
C VAL A 627 -5.18 -30.34 12.96
N ASN A 628 -5.90 -30.88 11.99
CA ASN A 628 -5.46 -32.01 11.16
C ASN A 628 -4.62 -31.56 9.94
N SER A 629 -4.52 -30.25 9.65
CA SER A 629 -3.82 -29.66 8.49
C SER A 629 -2.87 -28.53 8.90
N SER A 630 -3.22 -27.26 8.67
CA SER A 630 -2.37 -26.08 8.87
C SER A 630 -1.78 -25.92 10.27
N PHE A 631 -2.50 -26.37 11.31
CA PHE A 631 -2.07 -26.33 12.70
C PHE A 631 -1.42 -27.63 13.20
N LYS A 632 -1.18 -28.59 12.30
CA LYS A 632 -0.46 -29.82 12.62
C LYS A 632 1.02 -29.53 12.87
N ALA A 633 1.60 -30.22 13.84
CA ALA A 633 3.00 -30.04 14.22
C ALA A 633 4.00 -30.24 13.07
N SER A 634 3.69 -31.09 12.08
CA SER A 634 4.53 -31.27 10.89
C SER A 634 4.57 -30.04 9.96
N VAL A 635 3.61 -29.13 10.08
CA VAL A 635 3.53 -27.86 9.33
C VAL A 635 4.10 -26.72 10.17
N THR A 636 3.64 -26.62 11.42
CA THR A 636 3.93 -25.46 12.27
C THR A 636 5.37 -25.44 12.80
N ARG A 637 6.00 -26.59 13.01
CA ARG A 637 7.38 -26.66 13.49
C ARG A 637 8.40 -26.20 12.45
N PRO A 638 8.33 -26.59 11.16
CA PRO A 638 9.14 -25.97 10.12
C PRO A 638 8.99 -24.44 10.05
N LYS A 639 7.78 -23.91 10.20
CA LYS A 639 7.54 -22.45 10.27
C LYS A 639 8.28 -21.82 11.46
N LEU A 640 8.24 -22.44 12.65
CA LEU A 640 9.03 -21.97 13.81
C LEU A 640 10.53 -21.98 13.52
N GLN A 641 11.04 -23.05 12.89
CA GLN A 641 12.47 -23.14 12.57
C GLN A 641 12.89 -22.06 11.57
N SER A 642 12.06 -21.76 10.56
CA SER A 642 12.31 -20.65 9.64
C SER A 642 12.46 -19.31 10.37
N VAL A 643 11.47 -18.97 11.21
CA VAL A 643 11.50 -17.75 12.03
C VAL A 643 12.71 -17.71 12.97
N LYS A 644 13.02 -18.82 13.63
CA LYS A 644 14.17 -18.94 14.56
C LYS A 644 15.49 -18.72 13.82
N ASN A 645 15.68 -19.37 12.68
CA ASN A 645 16.92 -19.30 11.92
C ASN A 645 17.27 -17.87 11.50
N ASN A 646 16.26 -17.07 11.11
CA ASN A 646 16.46 -15.66 10.74
C ASN A 646 16.97 -14.83 11.94
N ILE A 647 16.57 -15.17 13.17
CA ILE A 647 16.92 -14.38 14.37
C ILE A 647 18.20 -14.87 15.03
N ASP A 648 18.48 -16.19 14.99
CA ASP A 648 19.55 -16.85 15.72
C ASP A 648 20.93 -16.25 15.51
N LEU A 649 21.18 -15.74 14.30
CA LEU A 649 22.48 -15.22 13.92
C LEU A 649 22.77 -13.85 14.56
N ASP A 650 21.74 -13.02 14.80
CA ASP A 650 21.87 -11.68 15.39
C ASP A 650 21.40 -11.57 16.85
N ILE A 651 20.82 -12.65 17.42
CA ILE A 651 20.27 -12.62 18.78
C ILE A 651 21.31 -12.27 19.86
N ASN A 652 22.58 -12.65 19.66
CA ASN A 652 23.65 -12.28 20.59
C ASN A 652 23.86 -10.77 20.66
N ASN A 653 23.88 -10.08 19.51
CA ASN A 653 24.00 -8.62 19.46
C ASN A 653 22.78 -7.95 20.10
N HIS A 654 21.59 -8.51 19.89
CA HIS A 654 20.36 -8.06 20.55
C HIS A 654 20.46 -8.18 22.08
N ILE A 655 20.92 -9.32 22.61
CA ILE A 655 21.09 -9.55 24.05
C ILE A 655 22.16 -8.63 24.63
N ASP A 656 23.28 -8.44 23.94
CA ASP A 656 24.33 -7.51 24.37
C ASP A 656 23.81 -6.07 24.46
N ARG A 657 22.96 -5.66 23.52
CA ARG A 657 22.35 -4.31 23.48
C ARG A 657 21.28 -4.09 24.54
N TRP A 658 20.34 -5.03 24.67
CA TRP A 658 19.10 -4.83 25.43
C TRP A 658 19.02 -5.61 26.73
N ARG A 659 19.95 -6.54 26.96
CA ARG A 659 19.95 -7.50 28.08
C ARG A 659 18.71 -8.37 28.11
N TYR A 660 18.20 -8.69 26.93
CA TYR A 660 17.00 -9.46 26.69
C TYR A 660 17.21 -10.34 25.45
N PRO A 661 16.63 -11.56 25.38
CA PRO A 661 15.95 -12.27 26.46
C PRO A 661 16.83 -12.51 27.68
N SER A 662 16.22 -12.48 28.88
CA SER A 662 16.93 -12.59 30.15
C SER A 662 16.19 -13.50 31.12
N THR A 663 16.95 -14.26 31.91
CA THR A 663 16.41 -15.10 32.98
C THR A 663 16.00 -14.28 34.21
N SER A 664 16.45 -13.02 34.29
CA SER A 664 16.25 -12.11 35.40
C SER A 664 14.93 -11.34 35.30
N ASN A 665 14.14 -11.39 36.38
CA ASN A 665 12.89 -10.64 36.50
C ASN A 665 13.04 -9.26 37.18
N THR A 666 14.24 -8.93 37.68
CA THR A 666 14.54 -7.62 38.28
C THR A 666 15.66 -6.90 37.53
N LEU A 667 15.66 -5.58 37.61
CA LEU A 667 16.62 -4.70 36.95
C LEU A 667 18.03 -4.90 37.52
N ALA A 668 18.13 -5.06 38.85
CA ALA A 668 19.40 -5.28 39.54
C ALA A 668 20.02 -6.63 39.16
N ASP A 669 19.22 -7.69 39.08
CA ASP A 669 19.72 -9.00 38.68
C ASP A 669 20.13 -8.98 37.21
N ARG A 670 19.33 -8.37 36.33
CA ARG A 670 19.64 -8.25 34.89
C ARG A 670 20.92 -7.45 34.64
N TYR A 671 21.18 -6.40 35.41
CA TYR A 671 22.43 -5.63 35.32
C TYR A 671 23.66 -6.49 35.64
N ASN A 672 23.53 -7.42 36.59
CA ASN A 672 24.60 -8.32 37.00
C ASN A 672 24.67 -9.62 36.18
N GLU A 673 23.62 -9.92 35.41
CA GLU A 673 23.55 -11.09 34.53
C GLU A 673 24.58 -10.96 33.39
N THR A 674 25.34 -12.03 33.17
CA THR A 674 26.22 -12.15 32.00
C THR A 674 25.38 -12.57 30.79
N PRO A 675 25.31 -11.76 29.71
CA PRO A 675 24.57 -12.10 28.49
C PRO A 675 24.87 -13.50 27.96
N ASN A 676 23.81 -14.22 27.59
CA ASN A 676 23.88 -15.53 26.94
C ASN A 676 22.52 -15.88 26.31
N THR A 677 22.48 -16.90 25.45
CA THR A 677 21.29 -17.32 24.71
C THR A 677 20.39 -18.31 25.45
N ASN A 678 20.65 -18.65 26.73
CA ASN A 678 19.90 -19.73 27.40
C ASN A 678 18.40 -19.44 27.48
N GLN A 679 18.01 -18.18 27.73
CA GLN A 679 16.59 -17.81 27.79
C GLN A 679 15.95 -17.86 26.40
N TRP A 680 16.68 -17.48 25.34
CA TRP A 680 16.22 -17.59 23.96
C TRP A 680 15.95 -19.05 23.56
N GLU A 681 16.91 -19.94 23.83
CA GLU A 681 16.78 -21.37 23.56
C GLU A 681 15.67 -22.02 24.41
N TYR A 682 15.48 -21.58 25.66
CA TYR A 682 14.35 -22.00 26.48
C TYR A 682 13.01 -21.61 25.84
N LEU A 683 12.84 -20.33 25.47
CA LEU A 683 11.61 -19.82 24.89
C LEU A 683 11.23 -20.55 23.60
N THR A 684 12.19 -20.71 22.69
CA THR A 684 11.97 -21.41 21.40
C THR A 684 11.66 -22.90 21.62
N ALA A 685 12.29 -23.56 22.58
CA ALA A 685 11.95 -24.94 22.95
C ALA A 685 10.55 -25.07 23.58
N GLN A 686 10.10 -24.08 24.35
CA GLN A 686 8.73 -24.07 24.87
C GLN A 686 7.70 -23.80 23.77
N MET A 687 8.03 -22.96 22.77
CA MET A 687 7.20 -22.79 21.57
C MET A 687 7.09 -24.12 20.79
N ASP A 688 8.18 -24.85 20.56
CA ASP A 688 8.12 -26.17 19.90
C ASP A 688 7.22 -27.14 20.69
N THR A 689 7.35 -27.15 22.01
CA THR A 689 6.50 -27.95 22.92
C THR A 689 5.02 -27.56 22.81
N PHE A 690 4.73 -26.25 22.71
CA PHE A 690 3.40 -25.74 22.49
C PHE A 690 2.81 -26.29 21.19
N LEU A 691 3.53 -26.21 20.06
CA LEU A 691 3.05 -26.68 18.75
C LEU A 691 2.71 -28.18 18.74
N ILE A 692 3.52 -28.99 19.44
CA ILE A 692 3.29 -30.44 19.53
C ILE A 692 2.01 -30.76 20.32
N ARG A 693 1.76 -30.01 21.40
CA ARG A 693 0.73 -30.35 22.40
C ARG A 693 -0.56 -29.55 22.23
N ARG A 694 -0.52 -28.37 21.62
CA ARG A 694 -1.67 -27.46 21.47
C ARG A 694 -2.86 -28.08 20.73
N PRO A 695 -2.68 -28.83 19.62
CA PRO A 695 -3.73 -29.63 19.00
C PRO A 695 -4.61 -30.44 19.98
N HIS A 696 -3.96 -31.11 20.94
CA HIS A 696 -4.66 -31.91 21.95
C HIS A 696 -5.43 -31.02 22.93
N TYR A 697 -4.83 -29.92 23.40
CA TYR A 697 -5.49 -29.03 24.36
C TYR A 697 -6.66 -28.27 23.76
N VAL A 698 -6.60 -27.83 22.51
CA VAL A 698 -7.72 -27.16 21.85
C VAL A 698 -8.92 -28.10 21.73
N ARG A 699 -8.71 -29.36 21.31
CA ARG A 699 -9.77 -30.39 21.35
C ARG A 699 -10.27 -30.64 22.77
N LYS A 700 -9.38 -30.75 23.75
CA LYS A 700 -9.78 -30.93 25.15
C LYS A 700 -10.63 -29.77 25.66
N HIS A 701 -10.31 -28.53 25.31
CA HIS A 701 -11.11 -27.37 25.72
C HIS A 701 -12.51 -27.42 25.12
N MET A 702 -12.65 -27.76 23.83
CA MET A 702 -13.97 -27.94 23.19
C MET A 702 -14.76 -29.09 23.83
N PHE A 703 -14.09 -30.22 24.12
CA PHE A 703 -14.67 -31.37 24.82
C PHE A 703 -15.23 -30.97 26.19
N ASP A 704 -14.40 -30.30 27.00
CA ASP A 704 -14.80 -29.91 28.36
C ASP A 704 -15.91 -28.85 28.36
N GLU A 705 -15.87 -27.90 27.42
CA GLU A 705 -16.80 -26.76 27.34
C GLU A 705 -18.19 -27.19 26.85
N TRP A 706 -18.27 -28.04 25.82
CA TRP A 706 -19.53 -28.43 25.19
C TRP A 706 -20.00 -29.84 25.56
N GLY A 707 -19.27 -30.54 26.41
CA GLY A 707 -19.63 -31.90 26.84
C GLY A 707 -19.64 -32.91 25.69
N LEU A 708 -18.73 -32.74 24.73
CA LEU A 708 -18.62 -33.59 23.55
C LEU A 708 -18.21 -35.02 23.93
N SER A 709 -18.42 -35.95 23.01
CA SER A 709 -18.02 -37.35 23.16
C SER A 709 -16.53 -37.56 22.81
N ASP A 710 -16.05 -38.81 22.84
CA ASP A 710 -14.65 -39.12 22.53
C ASP A 710 -14.25 -38.65 21.12
N SER A 711 -12.98 -38.32 20.94
CA SER A 711 -12.42 -38.03 19.61
C SER A 711 -11.95 -39.32 18.93
N ILE A 712 -12.37 -39.55 17.70
CA ILE A 712 -12.18 -40.78 16.94
C ILE A 712 -11.32 -40.52 15.71
N ARG A 713 -10.51 -41.52 15.31
CA ARG A 713 -9.72 -41.46 14.09
C ARG A 713 -10.62 -41.75 12.87
N LEU A 714 -10.59 -40.82 11.93
CA LEU A 714 -11.11 -40.99 10.58
C LEU A 714 -9.94 -41.25 9.64
N GLU A 715 -10.00 -42.37 8.91
CA GLU A 715 -9.12 -42.65 7.78
C GLU A 715 -9.90 -42.49 6.48
N VAL A 716 -9.31 -41.79 5.52
CA VAL A 716 -9.90 -41.57 4.20
C VAL A 716 -8.90 -42.06 3.17
N ASP A 717 -9.36 -42.85 2.21
CA ASP A 717 -8.54 -43.41 1.14
C ASP A 717 -9.22 -43.20 -0.22
N VAL A 718 -8.46 -43.43 -1.28
CA VAL A 718 -8.96 -43.49 -2.65
C VAL A 718 -8.33 -44.69 -3.34
N ASN A 719 -9.03 -45.32 -4.27
CA ASN A 719 -8.46 -46.44 -5.02
C ASN A 719 -7.27 -46.03 -5.90
N ASP A 720 -7.25 -44.77 -6.37
CA ASP A 720 -6.14 -44.15 -7.11
C ASP A 720 -6.20 -42.62 -7.00
N GLN A 721 -5.16 -42.00 -6.42
CA GLN A 721 -5.08 -40.55 -6.22
C GLN A 721 -4.94 -39.73 -7.53
N ASN A 722 -4.66 -40.40 -8.64
CA ASN A 722 -4.67 -39.78 -9.97
C ASN A 722 -6.09 -39.65 -10.53
N MET A 723 -7.07 -40.36 -9.96
CA MET A 723 -8.46 -40.36 -10.43
C MET A 723 -9.38 -39.42 -9.65
N GLY A 724 -8.99 -39.01 -8.44
CA GLY A 724 -9.83 -38.16 -7.60
C GLY A 724 -9.24 -37.89 -6.22
N SER A 725 -9.96 -37.08 -5.46
CA SER A 725 -9.69 -36.74 -4.08
C SER A 725 -10.97 -36.78 -3.25
N VAL A 726 -10.86 -36.61 -1.94
CA VAL A 726 -11.98 -36.51 -1.02
C VAL A 726 -11.89 -35.19 -0.27
N LYS A 727 -13.00 -34.46 -0.19
CA LYS A 727 -13.18 -33.34 0.72
C LYS A 727 -13.76 -33.86 2.04
N VAL A 728 -13.06 -33.59 3.13
CA VAL A 728 -13.49 -33.85 4.51
C VAL A 728 -13.89 -32.51 5.11
N ASN A 729 -15.17 -32.33 5.42
CA ASN A 729 -15.72 -31.06 5.87
C ASN A 729 -15.31 -29.87 4.97
N THR A 730 -14.40 -29.01 5.42
CA THR A 730 -13.94 -27.85 4.64
C THR A 730 -12.64 -28.09 3.86
N ILE A 731 -11.88 -29.14 4.18
CA ILE A 731 -10.56 -29.41 3.59
C ILE A 731 -10.63 -30.44 2.46
N VAL A 732 -10.00 -30.14 1.32
CA VAL A 732 -9.80 -31.09 0.23
C VAL A 732 -8.49 -31.83 0.46
N ILE A 733 -8.54 -33.15 0.58
CA ILE A 733 -7.37 -33.97 0.85
C ILE A 733 -6.60 -34.20 -0.46
N ASN A 734 -5.60 -33.37 -0.70
CA ASN A 734 -4.70 -33.46 -1.87
C ASN A 734 -3.31 -32.93 -1.51
N GLU A 735 -2.40 -32.90 -2.48
CA GLU A 735 -1.02 -32.43 -2.29
C GLU A 735 -0.90 -30.92 -2.00
N ASN A 736 -1.96 -30.13 -2.25
CA ASN A 736 -1.98 -28.70 -1.99
C ASN A 736 -2.41 -28.37 -0.54
N LEU A 737 -2.96 -29.34 0.19
CA LEU A 737 -3.37 -29.13 1.58
C LEU A 737 -2.13 -29.16 2.50
N GLU A 738 -1.92 -28.09 3.28
CA GLU A 738 -0.83 -28.03 4.25
C GLU A 738 -0.82 -29.25 5.19
N GLY A 739 0.34 -29.88 5.32
CA GLY A 739 0.53 -31.03 6.22
C GLY A 739 0.16 -32.39 5.63
N VAL A 740 -0.15 -32.43 4.33
CA VAL A 740 -0.38 -33.64 3.54
C VAL A 740 0.79 -33.87 2.57
N PRO A 741 1.43 -35.04 2.58
CA PRO A 741 2.50 -35.36 1.64
C PRO A 741 1.95 -35.71 0.24
N SER A 742 2.84 -35.77 -0.77
CA SER A 742 2.52 -36.12 -2.17
C SER A 742 1.91 -37.52 -2.32
N ASN A 743 2.27 -38.45 -1.43
CA ASN A 743 1.53 -39.71 -1.26
C ASN A 743 0.40 -39.46 -0.25
N THR A 744 -0.67 -38.83 -0.73
CA THR A 744 -1.71 -38.23 0.10
C THR A 744 -2.56 -39.26 0.84
N TYR A 745 -2.82 -40.39 0.19
CA TYR A 745 -3.73 -41.40 0.68
C TYR A 745 -3.01 -42.70 1.14
N PRO A 746 -3.51 -43.39 2.17
CA PRO A 746 -4.62 -42.99 3.04
C PRO A 746 -4.27 -41.79 3.94
N TRP A 747 -5.21 -40.87 4.10
CA TRP A 747 -5.11 -39.72 4.99
C TRP A 747 -5.82 -40.00 6.32
N THR A 748 -5.32 -39.42 7.41
CA THR A 748 -5.89 -39.62 8.75
C THR A 748 -6.13 -38.30 9.47
N GLY A 749 -7.32 -38.15 10.03
CA GLY A 749 -7.71 -37.04 10.90
C GLY A 749 -8.37 -37.51 12.19
N VAL A 750 -8.50 -36.61 13.15
CA VAL A 750 -9.22 -36.86 14.41
C VAL A 750 -10.37 -35.87 14.56
N TYR A 751 -11.58 -36.40 14.77
CA TYR A 751 -12.84 -35.65 14.90
C TYR A 751 -13.65 -36.14 16.09
N PHE A 752 -14.63 -35.36 16.55
CA PHE A 752 -15.54 -35.79 17.62
C PHE A 752 -16.56 -36.82 17.12
N SER A 753 -16.95 -37.74 17.98
CA SER A 753 -17.80 -38.89 17.63
C SER A 753 -19.28 -38.57 17.47
N ASP A 754 -19.76 -37.52 18.12
CA ASP A 754 -21.16 -37.12 18.18
C ASP A 754 -21.56 -36.05 17.15
N LEU A 755 -20.61 -35.61 16.31
CA LEU A 755 -20.83 -34.59 15.30
C LEU A 755 -20.87 -35.19 13.90
N GLU A 756 -21.79 -34.69 13.10
CA GLU A 756 -21.89 -35.04 11.69
C GLU A 756 -20.76 -34.37 10.90
N ILE A 757 -20.12 -35.11 10.01
CA ILE A 757 -19.01 -34.66 9.16
C ILE A 757 -19.38 -34.97 7.71
N PRO A 758 -19.43 -33.97 6.80
CA PRO A 758 -19.64 -34.26 5.39
C PRO A 758 -18.36 -34.74 4.73
N LEU A 759 -18.43 -35.87 4.02
CA LEU A 759 -17.40 -36.34 3.10
C LEU A 759 -17.91 -36.21 1.67
N LYS A 760 -17.11 -35.63 0.77
CA LYS A 760 -17.44 -35.53 -0.66
C LYS A 760 -16.31 -36.08 -1.51
N ALA A 761 -16.60 -37.11 -2.32
CA ALA A 761 -15.68 -37.56 -3.34
C ALA A 761 -15.61 -36.51 -4.48
N ILE A 762 -14.42 -36.15 -4.92
CA ILE A 762 -14.16 -35.18 -5.98
C ILE A 762 -13.36 -35.90 -7.07
N PRO A 763 -14.02 -36.40 -8.13
CA PRO A 763 -13.30 -36.99 -9.25
C PRO A 763 -12.43 -35.93 -9.94
N LYS A 764 -11.24 -36.33 -10.38
CA LYS A 764 -10.44 -35.54 -11.32
C LYS A 764 -11.06 -35.65 -12.72
N GLU A 765 -10.68 -34.72 -13.58
CA GLU A 765 -11.08 -34.74 -14.98
C GLU A 765 -10.76 -36.08 -15.64
N GLY A 766 -11.69 -36.64 -16.42
CA GLY A 766 -11.56 -37.98 -17.02
C GLY A 766 -12.11 -39.13 -16.18
N TYR A 767 -12.55 -38.87 -14.96
CA TYR A 767 -12.97 -39.89 -14.01
C TYR A 767 -14.34 -39.57 -13.40
N ARG A 768 -14.98 -40.61 -12.87
CA ARG A 768 -16.24 -40.50 -12.13
C ARG A 768 -16.16 -41.23 -10.80
N PHE A 769 -16.90 -40.74 -9.81
CA PHE A 769 -17.11 -41.44 -8.56
C PHE A 769 -18.07 -42.62 -8.75
N VAL A 770 -17.77 -43.75 -8.11
CA VAL A 770 -18.56 -44.99 -8.19
C VAL A 770 -19.28 -45.24 -6.88
N GLU A 771 -18.54 -45.37 -5.78
CA GLU A 771 -19.07 -45.73 -4.47
C GLU A 771 -18.05 -45.47 -3.36
N TRP A 772 -18.55 -45.40 -2.12
CA TRP A 772 -17.77 -45.53 -0.89
C TRP A 772 -17.65 -47.01 -0.53
N ILE A 773 -16.46 -47.60 -0.67
CA ILE A 773 -16.25 -49.06 -0.65
C ILE A 773 -16.82 -49.73 0.61
N GLU A 774 -16.61 -49.15 1.78
CA GLU A 774 -16.96 -49.73 3.07
C GLU A 774 -18.48 -49.72 3.34
N THR A 775 -19.22 -48.83 2.67
CA THR A 775 -20.66 -48.67 2.86
C THR A 775 -21.48 -49.10 1.65
N GLY A 776 -20.86 -49.20 0.47
CA GLY A 776 -21.54 -49.36 -0.82
C GLY A 776 -22.39 -48.15 -1.21
N ASN A 777 -22.22 -47.00 -0.56
CA ASN A 777 -22.98 -45.79 -0.84
C ASN A 777 -22.49 -45.14 -2.14
N THR A 778 -23.40 -44.87 -3.07
CA THR A 778 -23.14 -44.27 -4.38
C THR A 778 -23.34 -42.75 -4.43
N ASP A 779 -23.81 -42.15 -3.33
CA ASP A 779 -23.90 -40.69 -3.21
C ASP A 779 -22.49 -40.10 -3.09
N GLN A 780 -22.18 -39.15 -3.98
CA GLN A 780 -20.88 -38.49 -4.02
C GLN A 780 -20.57 -37.74 -2.70
N THR A 781 -21.60 -37.21 -2.05
CA THR A 781 -21.52 -36.61 -0.71
C THR A 781 -22.26 -37.49 0.29
N ILE A 782 -21.58 -37.86 1.36
CA ILE A 782 -22.18 -38.57 2.51
C ILE A 782 -21.96 -37.77 3.79
N PHE A 783 -22.85 -37.95 4.75
CA PHE A 783 -22.77 -37.34 6.07
C PHE A 783 -22.55 -38.45 7.09
N ILE A 784 -21.44 -38.38 7.82
CA ILE A 784 -21.00 -39.46 8.71
C ILE A 784 -20.95 -38.99 10.17
N THR A 785 -21.25 -39.90 11.08
CA THR A 785 -21.05 -39.74 12.53
C THR A 785 -20.20 -40.91 13.01
N LEU A 786 -19.10 -40.63 13.71
CA LEU A 786 -18.09 -41.63 14.04
C LEU A 786 -18.43 -42.33 15.36
N ASN A 787 -18.56 -43.66 15.36
CA ASN A 787 -18.80 -44.44 16.59
C ASN A 787 -17.59 -45.29 17.01
N SER A 788 -16.61 -45.46 16.11
CA SER A 788 -15.33 -46.12 16.30
C SER A 788 -14.37 -45.66 15.20
N ASP A 789 -13.07 -45.96 15.33
CA ASP A 789 -12.12 -45.73 14.24
C ASP A 789 -12.68 -46.31 12.94
N SER A 790 -12.72 -45.49 11.88
CA SER A 790 -13.45 -45.79 10.64
C SER A 790 -12.61 -45.44 9.42
N LEU A 791 -12.75 -46.23 8.36
CA LEU A 791 -12.14 -46.02 7.05
C LEU A 791 -13.25 -45.74 6.02
N PHE A 792 -13.03 -44.76 5.16
CA PHE A 792 -13.86 -44.49 3.99
C PHE A 792 -12.99 -44.36 2.74
N THR A 793 -13.19 -45.26 1.79
CA THR A 793 -12.46 -45.28 0.53
C THR A 793 -13.38 -44.83 -0.60
N ALA A 794 -13.05 -43.70 -1.24
CA ALA A 794 -13.75 -43.27 -2.44
C ALA A 794 -13.22 -44.04 -3.65
N ARG A 795 -14.11 -44.77 -4.34
CA ARG A 795 -13.77 -45.47 -5.57
C ARG A 795 -14.08 -44.59 -6.77
N PHE A 796 -13.06 -44.32 -7.56
CA PHE A 796 -13.14 -43.68 -8.86
C PHE A 796 -12.85 -44.68 -9.98
N GLU A 797 -13.36 -44.41 -11.16
CA GLU A 797 -12.97 -45.11 -12.39
C GLU A 797 -12.94 -44.13 -13.55
N ILE A 798 -12.34 -44.56 -14.66
CA ILE A 798 -12.41 -43.82 -15.92
C ILE A 798 -13.89 -43.61 -16.24
N ASP A 799 -14.27 -42.37 -16.49
CA ASP A 799 -15.60 -42.07 -16.95
C ASP A 799 -15.71 -42.51 -18.42
N PRO A 800 -16.50 -43.55 -18.75
CA PRO A 800 -16.61 -44.05 -20.12
C PRO A 800 -17.28 -43.05 -21.05
N ASP A 801 -17.97 -42.05 -20.50
CA ASP A 801 -18.67 -41.00 -21.23
C ASP A 801 -17.86 -39.68 -21.23
N TYR A 802 -16.63 -39.68 -20.69
CA TYR A 802 -15.78 -38.49 -20.71
C TYR A 802 -15.16 -38.29 -22.09
N GLU A 803 -15.57 -37.20 -22.72
CA GLU A 803 -14.90 -36.62 -23.88
C GLU A 803 -14.03 -35.45 -23.39
N PRO A 804 -12.70 -35.46 -23.64
CA PRO A 804 -11.84 -34.39 -23.20
C PRO A 804 -12.27 -33.08 -23.83
N LEU A 805 -12.45 -32.07 -22.98
CA LEU A 805 -12.83 -30.74 -23.43
C LEU A 805 -11.71 -30.17 -24.31
N LEU A 806 -12.09 -29.58 -25.42
CA LEU A 806 -11.25 -28.71 -26.20
C LEU A 806 -10.85 -27.49 -25.34
N PRO A 807 -9.61 -26.97 -25.47
CA PRO A 807 -9.15 -25.81 -24.71
C PRO A 807 -10.07 -24.60 -24.89
N ILE A 808 -10.31 -23.86 -23.82
CA ILE A 808 -10.86 -22.50 -23.90
C ILE A 808 -9.82 -21.62 -24.60
N VAL A 809 -10.28 -20.78 -25.53
CA VAL A 809 -9.40 -19.95 -26.35
C VAL A 809 -9.72 -18.48 -26.18
N ILE A 810 -8.70 -17.64 -26.37
CA ILE A 810 -8.89 -16.19 -26.54
C ILE A 810 -9.48 -16.00 -27.94
N ASN A 811 -10.69 -15.42 -28.01
CA ASN A 811 -11.46 -15.33 -29.25
C ASN A 811 -11.29 -13.97 -29.94
N GLU A 812 -11.34 -12.91 -29.15
CA GLU A 812 -11.29 -11.53 -29.62
C GLU A 812 -10.76 -10.61 -28.52
N VAL A 813 -10.06 -9.54 -28.89
CA VAL A 813 -9.55 -8.53 -27.97
C VAL A 813 -9.79 -7.13 -28.53
N GLN A 814 -10.12 -6.19 -27.67
CA GLN A 814 -10.21 -4.77 -28.00
C GLN A 814 -9.48 -3.96 -26.94
N SER A 815 -8.39 -3.29 -27.35
CA SER A 815 -7.51 -2.50 -26.47
C SER A 815 -7.66 -0.98 -26.66
N ASN A 816 -8.76 -0.55 -27.28
CA ASN A 816 -9.06 0.86 -27.55
C ASN A 816 -10.56 1.03 -27.82
N ASN A 817 -11.39 0.61 -26.87
CA ASN A 817 -12.83 0.71 -26.95
C ASN A 817 -13.27 2.15 -26.68
N GLY A 818 -13.95 2.79 -27.63
CA GLY A 818 -14.30 4.20 -27.54
C GLY A 818 -15.80 4.44 -27.52
N ASP A 819 -16.56 3.64 -28.27
CA ASP A 819 -18.02 3.73 -28.35
C ASP A 819 -18.70 2.42 -28.80
N THR A 820 -18.02 1.26 -28.75
CA THR A 820 -18.56 0.01 -29.33
C THR A 820 -19.35 -0.86 -28.36
N TYR A 821 -18.76 -1.25 -27.23
CA TYR A 821 -19.39 -2.16 -26.27
C TYR A 821 -19.22 -1.63 -24.85
N GLN A 822 -20.28 -1.66 -24.06
CA GLN A 822 -20.26 -1.11 -22.70
C GLN A 822 -20.25 -2.21 -21.66
N ASP A 823 -19.57 -1.95 -20.55
CA ASP A 823 -19.71 -2.73 -19.33
C ASP A 823 -21.03 -2.44 -18.61
N GLU A 824 -21.26 -3.14 -17.50
CA GLU A 824 -22.42 -2.93 -16.62
C GLU A 824 -22.47 -1.53 -15.96
N TYR A 825 -21.37 -0.76 -16.02
CA TYR A 825 -21.24 0.60 -15.51
C TYR A 825 -21.34 1.67 -16.61
N LEU A 826 -21.66 1.26 -17.85
CA LEU A 826 -21.77 2.12 -19.04
C LEU A 826 -20.44 2.74 -19.50
N ALA A 827 -19.31 2.20 -19.06
CA ALA A 827 -17.98 2.54 -19.50
C ALA A 827 -17.57 1.73 -20.74
N PHE A 828 -16.65 2.28 -21.54
CA PHE A 828 -16.17 1.66 -22.78
C PHE A 828 -14.74 1.15 -22.55
N ASP A 829 -14.60 0.18 -21.66
CA ASP A 829 -13.30 -0.34 -21.30
C ASP A 829 -12.76 -1.36 -22.30
N ASP A 830 -11.46 -1.58 -22.22
CA ASP A 830 -10.80 -2.63 -22.99
C ASP A 830 -11.28 -3.99 -22.51
N TRP A 831 -11.29 -4.98 -23.39
CA TRP A 831 -11.78 -6.31 -23.05
C TRP A 831 -11.11 -7.40 -23.84
N VAL A 832 -11.14 -8.59 -23.26
CA VAL A 832 -10.82 -9.87 -23.89
C VAL A 832 -12.03 -10.78 -23.85
N GLU A 833 -12.31 -11.44 -24.95
CA GLU A 833 -13.35 -12.46 -25.06
C GLU A 833 -12.73 -13.85 -25.02
N LEU A 834 -13.25 -14.70 -24.16
CA LEU A 834 -12.95 -16.13 -24.12
C LEU A 834 -14.07 -16.91 -24.79
N TYR A 835 -13.71 -17.92 -25.59
CA TYR A 835 -14.67 -18.80 -26.25
C TYR A 835 -14.51 -20.24 -25.78
N ASN A 836 -15.65 -20.89 -25.53
CA ASN A 836 -15.74 -22.31 -25.21
C ASN A 836 -16.14 -23.12 -26.45
N PRO A 837 -15.22 -23.84 -27.11
CA PRO A 837 -15.51 -24.66 -28.30
C PRO A 837 -16.24 -25.97 -27.99
N ASN A 838 -16.61 -26.23 -26.72
CA ASN A 838 -17.24 -27.48 -26.30
C ASN A 838 -18.76 -27.42 -26.34
N ASP A 839 -19.40 -28.57 -26.58
CA ASP A 839 -20.86 -28.74 -26.51
C ASP A 839 -21.42 -28.78 -25.07
N THR A 840 -20.56 -28.57 -24.08
CA THR A 840 -20.91 -28.47 -22.65
C THR A 840 -20.34 -27.20 -22.05
N ALA A 841 -21.02 -26.64 -21.05
CA ALA A 841 -20.52 -25.47 -20.33
C ALA A 841 -19.24 -25.81 -19.54
N VAL A 842 -18.29 -24.87 -19.49
CA VAL A 842 -16.98 -25.06 -18.84
C VAL A 842 -16.83 -24.04 -17.71
N ASN A 843 -16.53 -24.52 -16.51
CA ASN A 843 -16.15 -23.68 -15.37
C ASN A 843 -14.64 -23.40 -15.45
N ILE A 844 -14.26 -22.13 -15.52
CA ILE A 844 -12.87 -21.68 -15.58
C ILE A 844 -12.33 -21.19 -14.22
N ASN A 845 -12.96 -21.60 -13.12
CA ASN A 845 -12.47 -21.31 -11.78
C ASN A 845 -11.03 -21.84 -11.59
N GLY A 846 -10.17 -20.99 -11.04
CA GLY A 846 -8.74 -21.24 -10.86
C GLY A 846 -7.87 -20.99 -12.10
N TYR A 847 -8.44 -20.55 -13.23
CA TYR A 847 -7.65 -20.07 -14.37
C TYR A 847 -7.06 -18.69 -14.04
N TYR A 848 -6.07 -18.26 -14.82
CA TYR A 848 -5.50 -16.92 -14.73
C TYR A 848 -5.50 -16.21 -16.08
N LEU A 849 -5.55 -14.88 -16.03
CA LEU A 849 -5.23 -14.00 -17.15
C LEU A 849 -4.01 -13.15 -16.83
N THR A 850 -3.23 -12.82 -17.86
CA THR A 850 -2.08 -11.91 -17.73
C THR A 850 -1.82 -11.15 -19.02
N ASP A 851 -1.43 -9.89 -18.88
CA ASP A 851 -0.82 -9.05 -19.92
C ASP A 851 0.73 -9.16 -19.92
N GLU A 852 1.32 -9.93 -18.99
CA GLU A 852 2.76 -10.03 -18.80
C GLU A 852 3.20 -11.50 -18.74
N ALA A 853 3.82 -12.01 -19.81
CA ALA A 853 4.22 -13.42 -19.91
C ALA A 853 5.18 -13.89 -18.79
N SER A 854 5.95 -12.98 -18.16
CA SER A 854 6.79 -13.28 -17.00
C SER A 854 6.03 -13.43 -15.69
N LYS A 855 4.74 -13.06 -15.65
CA LYS A 855 3.85 -13.18 -14.49
C LYS A 855 2.55 -13.88 -14.91
N PRO A 856 2.59 -15.21 -15.14
CA PRO A 856 1.44 -15.96 -15.68
C PRO A 856 0.18 -15.90 -14.81
N THR A 857 0.31 -15.64 -13.51
CA THR A 857 -0.78 -15.68 -12.52
C THR A 857 -1.28 -14.29 -12.08
N LYS A 858 -1.11 -13.26 -12.91
CA LYS A 858 -1.37 -11.84 -12.56
C LYS A 858 -2.82 -11.56 -12.13
N TYR A 859 -3.80 -12.15 -12.81
CA TYR A 859 -5.22 -12.08 -12.45
C TYR A 859 -5.81 -13.48 -12.29
N ALA A 860 -6.22 -13.84 -11.08
CA ALA A 860 -6.83 -15.15 -10.80
C ALA A 860 -8.36 -15.10 -10.95
N ILE A 861 -8.92 -16.02 -11.74
CA ILE A 861 -10.36 -16.18 -11.96
C ILE A 861 -10.92 -17.12 -10.87
N ASN A 862 -11.30 -16.57 -9.70
CA ASN A 862 -11.57 -17.36 -8.49
C ASN A 862 -13.05 -17.54 -8.11
N ASN A 863 -13.98 -17.50 -9.07
CA ASN A 863 -15.39 -17.22 -8.76
C ASN A 863 -16.42 -18.08 -9.50
N ASP A 864 -16.09 -19.33 -9.84
CA ASP A 864 -16.99 -20.27 -10.53
C ASP A 864 -17.63 -19.68 -11.81
N LEU A 865 -16.84 -18.89 -12.58
CA LEU A 865 -17.28 -18.39 -13.87
C LEU A 865 -17.46 -19.55 -14.85
N ILE A 866 -18.65 -19.65 -15.41
CA ILE A 866 -19.02 -20.71 -16.36
C ILE A 866 -19.20 -20.08 -17.74
N ILE A 867 -18.42 -20.54 -18.72
CA ILE A 867 -18.65 -20.24 -20.13
C ILE A 867 -19.65 -21.27 -20.67
N PRO A 868 -20.84 -20.88 -21.17
CA PRO A 868 -21.81 -21.82 -21.74
C PRO A 868 -21.22 -22.66 -22.89
N ALA A 869 -21.88 -23.77 -23.22
CA ALA A 869 -21.54 -24.58 -24.40
C ALA A 869 -21.57 -23.72 -25.67
N ASN A 870 -20.50 -23.77 -26.48
CA ASN A 870 -20.33 -22.93 -27.67
C ASN A 870 -20.54 -21.42 -27.38
N GLY A 871 -20.28 -20.99 -26.14
CA GLY A 871 -20.55 -19.64 -25.66
C GLY A 871 -19.28 -18.81 -25.46
N HIS A 872 -19.51 -17.54 -25.18
CA HIS A 872 -18.48 -16.52 -25.01
C HIS A 872 -18.53 -15.94 -23.60
N LEU A 873 -17.40 -15.41 -23.13
CA LEU A 873 -17.29 -14.68 -21.87
C LEU A 873 -16.38 -13.46 -22.08
N ILE A 874 -16.93 -12.28 -21.83
CA ILE A 874 -16.17 -11.03 -21.79
C ILE A 874 -15.54 -10.85 -20.42
N ILE A 875 -14.24 -10.55 -20.43
CA ILE A 875 -13.49 -10.09 -19.27
C ILE A 875 -12.94 -8.70 -19.59
N TRP A 876 -13.26 -7.73 -18.74
CA TRP A 876 -12.85 -6.33 -18.84
C TRP A 876 -11.42 -6.14 -18.34
N CYS A 877 -10.59 -5.57 -19.21
CA CYS A 877 -9.19 -5.26 -18.99
C CYS A 877 -9.02 -3.78 -18.65
N ASP A 878 -9.48 -3.39 -17.47
CA ASP A 878 -9.71 -2.00 -17.09
C ASP A 878 -8.96 -1.54 -15.83
N ASN A 879 -8.30 -2.46 -15.12
CA ASN A 879 -7.69 -2.23 -13.82
C ASN A 879 -8.72 -1.85 -12.72
N GLU A 880 -9.98 -2.28 -12.87
CA GLU A 880 -11.10 -1.97 -11.97
C GLU A 880 -11.77 -3.26 -11.43
N SER A 881 -10.98 -4.23 -10.99
CA SER A 881 -11.43 -5.50 -10.37
C SER A 881 -12.46 -5.37 -9.23
N GLU A 882 -12.67 -4.16 -8.70
CA GLU A 882 -13.75 -3.81 -7.77
C GLU A 882 -15.16 -3.82 -8.36
N GLN A 883 -15.29 -3.73 -9.69
CA GLN A 883 -16.56 -3.59 -10.40
C GLN A 883 -17.29 -4.92 -10.55
N GLY A 884 -16.56 -6.03 -10.68
CA GLY A 884 -17.18 -7.33 -10.85
C GLY A 884 -16.17 -8.47 -10.98
N LEU A 885 -16.69 -9.70 -11.06
CA LEU A 885 -15.88 -10.92 -11.15
C LEU A 885 -15.16 -11.08 -12.50
N ASN A 886 -15.57 -10.30 -13.49
CA ASN A 886 -15.09 -10.25 -14.86
C ASN A 886 -14.28 -8.97 -15.14
N HIS A 887 -13.86 -8.22 -14.12
CA HIS A 887 -12.97 -7.05 -14.25
C HIS A 887 -11.58 -7.37 -13.71
N THR A 888 -10.54 -7.05 -14.46
CA THR A 888 -9.16 -7.42 -14.12
C THR A 888 -8.45 -6.34 -13.30
N ASN A 889 -7.29 -6.71 -12.73
CA ASN A 889 -6.38 -5.80 -12.02
C ASN A 889 -5.28 -5.24 -12.95
N PHE A 890 -5.54 -5.22 -14.25
CA PHE A 890 -4.65 -4.65 -15.28
C PHE A 890 -5.48 -4.12 -16.46
N GLY A 891 -4.87 -3.35 -17.35
CA GLY A 891 -5.50 -2.93 -18.60
C GLY A 891 -4.57 -3.15 -19.79
N LEU A 892 -5.11 -3.03 -21.00
CA LEU A 892 -4.36 -3.31 -22.24
C LEU A 892 -3.73 -2.04 -22.85
N ASN A 893 -2.59 -2.20 -23.51
CA ASN A 893 -1.92 -1.11 -24.21
C ASN A 893 -2.41 -0.97 -25.65
N LYS A 894 -3.06 0.15 -25.96
CA LYS A 894 -3.54 0.50 -27.31
C LYS A 894 -2.49 0.51 -28.43
N PHE A 895 -1.20 0.54 -28.11
CA PHE A 895 -0.12 0.49 -29.10
C PHE A 895 0.39 -0.93 -29.39
N GLY A 896 -0.23 -1.94 -28.78
CA GLY A 896 0.11 -3.36 -28.87
C GLY A 896 0.49 -3.91 -27.50
N ASP A 897 0.05 -5.14 -27.24
CA ASP A 897 0.22 -5.80 -25.94
C ASP A 897 0.29 -7.33 -26.08
N PHE A 898 0.47 -8.01 -24.95
CA PHE A 898 0.29 -9.44 -24.77
C PHE A 898 -0.97 -9.71 -23.95
N ILE A 899 -1.63 -10.83 -24.22
CA ILE A 899 -2.67 -11.39 -23.35
C ILE A 899 -2.53 -12.91 -23.34
N GLY A 900 -2.54 -13.51 -22.16
CA GLY A 900 -2.39 -14.95 -21.97
C GLY A 900 -3.46 -15.50 -21.04
N LEU A 901 -4.05 -16.63 -21.44
CA LEU A 901 -4.94 -17.45 -20.64
C LEU A 901 -4.16 -18.64 -20.09
N VAL A 902 -4.17 -18.80 -18.77
CA VAL A 902 -3.37 -19.79 -18.06
C VAL A 902 -4.30 -20.71 -17.26
N SER A 903 -4.03 -22.00 -17.27
CA SER A 903 -4.82 -23.01 -16.56
C SER A 903 -4.58 -22.93 -15.04
N SER A 904 -5.38 -23.67 -14.28
CA SER A 904 -5.14 -23.88 -12.85
C SER A 904 -3.88 -24.69 -12.52
N SER A 905 -3.23 -25.29 -13.53
CA SER A 905 -1.90 -25.92 -13.41
C SER A 905 -0.75 -24.97 -13.75
N GLU A 906 -1.05 -23.68 -13.95
CA GLU A 906 -0.09 -22.63 -14.34
C GLU A 906 0.53 -22.80 -15.74
N ASP A 907 -0.11 -23.60 -16.61
CA ASP A 907 0.30 -23.75 -18.01
C ASP A 907 -0.49 -22.78 -18.92
N PHE A 908 0.17 -22.18 -19.92
CA PHE A 908 -0.54 -21.39 -20.92
C PHE A 908 -1.48 -22.27 -21.75
N VAL A 909 -2.78 -21.98 -21.68
CA VAL A 909 -3.84 -22.62 -22.48
C VAL A 909 -3.89 -21.99 -23.87
N ASP A 910 -3.86 -20.65 -23.90
CA ASP A 910 -3.82 -19.86 -25.13
C ASP A 910 -3.13 -18.51 -24.86
N SER A 911 -2.59 -17.89 -25.89
CA SER A 911 -1.96 -16.58 -25.76
C SER A 911 -1.91 -15.83 -27.08
N LEU A 912 -1.89 -14.51 -27.00
CA LEU A 912 -1.91 -13.59 -28.12
C LEU A 912 -0.97 -12.43 -27.86
N SER A 913 -0.09 -12.14 -28.82
CA SER A 913 0.54 -10.83 -28.95
C SER A 913 -0.09 -10.09 -30.11
N PHE A 914 -0.46 -8.83 -29.92
CA PHE A 914 -1.09 -8.01 -30.93
C PHE A 914 -0.39 -6.64 -31.06
N GLU A 915 -0.41 -6.07 -32.26
CA GLU A 915 0.08 -4.71 -32.51
C GLU A 915 -1.01 -3.67 -32.19
N ALA A 916 -0.74 -2.39 -32.45
CA ALA A 916 -1.71 -1.31 -32.21
C ALA A 916 -3.07 -1.58 -32.91
N ILE A 917 -4.13 -1.66 -32.13
CA ILE A 917 -5.51 -1.78 -32.61
C ILE A 917 -6.11 -0.37 -32.74
N TYR A 918 -6.71 -0.07 -33.89
CA TYR A 918 -7.40 1.22 -34.10
C TYR A 918 -8.56 1.38 -33.10
N ARG A 919 -8.89 2.63 -32.74
CA ARG A 919 -10.04 2.90 -31.89
C ARG A 919 -11.29 2.27 -32.48
N ASP A 920 -12.08 1.60 -31.64
CA ASP A 920 -13.35 0.94 -31.99
C ASP A 920 -13.21 -0.27 -32.92
N TYR A 921 -11.98 -0.72 -33.16
CA TYR A 921 -11.68 -1.96 -33.87
C TYR A 921 -11.26 -3.00 -32.83
N SER A 922 -11.34 -4.26 -33.20
CA SER A 922 -10.88 -5.38 -32.38
C SER A 922 -9.99 -6.30 -33.22
N TYR A 923 -9.24 -7.16 -32.54
CA TYR A 923 -8.42 -8.19 -33.15
C TYR A 923 -8.87 -9.54 -32.62
N GLY A 924 -9.33 -10.41 -33.51
CA GLY A 924 -9.94 -11.68 -33.14
C GLY A 924 -9.70 -12.78 -34.16
N ARG A 925 -10.10 -14.00 -33.81
CA ARG A 925 -10.04 -15.16 -34.70
C ARG A 925 -11.04 -15.01 -35.85
N LYS A 926 -10.72 -15.47 -37.06
CA LYS A 926 -11.57 -15.29 -38.26
C LYS A 926 -12.99 -15.85 -38.12
N SER A 927 -13.10 -16.97 -37.41
CA SER A 927 -14.33 -17.50 -36.83
C SER A 927 -14.01 -17.98 -35.41
N ASP A 928 -15.03 -18.24 -34.59
CA ASP A 928 -14.82 -18.67 -33.21
C ASP A 928 -13.84 -19.86 -33.13
N GLY A 929 -12.76 -19.69 -32.36
CA GLY A 929 -11.71 -20.70 -32.21
C GLY A 929 -10.82 -21.00 -33.43
N ASP A 930 -10.91 -20.23 -34.53
CA ASP A 930 -10.05 -20.38 -35.71
C ASP A 930 -8.58 -20.04 -35.39
N LEU A 931 -7.62 -20.74 -36.00
CA LEU A 931 -6.19 -20.46 -35.86
C LEU A 931 -5.76 -19.15 -36.51
N GLU A 932 -6.51 -18.67 -37.51
CA GLU A 932 -6.21 -17.42 -38.20
C GLU A 932 -6.83 -16.22 -37.48
N TRP A 933 -6.05 -15.15 -37.31
CA TRP A 933 -6.48 -13.89 -36.71
C TRP A 933 -6.71 -12.81 -37.77
N THR A 934 -7.62 -11.88 -37.49
CA THR A 934 -7.92 -10.73 -38.34
C THR A 934 -8.37 -9.54 -37.51
N THR A 935 -8.29 -8.34 -38.08
CA THR A 935 -8.87 -7.14 -37.49
C THR A 935 -10.34 -7.02 -37.90
N PHE A 936 -11.22 -6.78 -36.94
CA PHE A 936 -12.62 -6.46 -37.18
C PHE A 936 -12.84 -4.95 -37.09
N GLN A 937 -13.53 -4.40 -38.09
CA GLN A 937 -13.99 -2.98 -38.06
C GLN A 937 -15.24 -2.80 -37.21
N THR A 938 -15.90 -3.91 -36.87
CA THR A 938 -17.08 -3.96 -36.01
C THR A 938 -16.84 -5.12 -35.06
N PRO A 939 -16.46 -4.85 -33.80
CA PRO A 939 -16.22 -5.90 -32.82
C PRO A 939 -17.44 -6.79 -32.60
N THR A 940 -17.20 -8.04 -32.18
CA THR A 940 -18.24 -9.08 -32.01
C THR A 940 -18.40 -9.57 -30.56
N PRO A 941 -18.44 -8.70 -29.54
CA PRO A 941 -18.52 -9.15 -28.15
C PRO A 941 -19.82 -9.92 -27.85
N ASN A 942 -19.67 -11.06 -27.17
CA ASN A 942 -20.71 -12.05 -26.89
C ASN A 942 -21.45 -12.57 -28.13
N ALA A 943 -20.81 -12.53 -29.30
CA ALA A 943 -21.36 -13.00 -30.56
C ALA A 943 -20.31 -13.80 -31.34
N PRO A 944 -20.73 -14.68 -32.25
CA PRO A 944 -19.77 -15.38 -33.10
C PRO A 944 -18.96 -14.43 -33.98
N ASN A 945 -17.67 -14.67 -34.08
CA ASN A 945 -16.81 -13.98 -35.05
C ASN A 945 -17.27 -14.34 -36.47
N GLU A 946 -17.83 -13.36 -37.19
CA GLU A 946 -18.25 -13.52 -38.58
C GLU A 946 -17.56 -12.46 -39.47
N ILE A 947 -16.70 -12.90 -40.40
CA ILE A 947 -16.20 -12.02 -41.46
C ILE A 947 -17.35 -11.77 -42.44
N ILE A 948 -18.00 -10.61 -42.34
CA ILE A 948 -18.85 -10.12 -43.40
C ILE A 948 -17.92 -9.73 -44.56
N GLU A 949 -17.84 -10.57 -45.59
CA GLU A 949 -17.27 -10.19 -46.89
C GLU A 949 -18.15 -9.09 -47.50
N SER A 950 -17.96 -7.85 -47.05
CA SER A 950 -18.48 -6.69 -47.76
C SER A 950 -17.46 -6.29 -48.82
N GLU A 951 -17.74 -6.66 -50.07
CA GLU A 951 -17.22 -5.95 -51.22
C GLU A 951 -17.61 -4.48 -51.11
N THR A 952 -16.72 -3.63 -50.61
CA THR A 952 -16.63 -2.24 -51.06
C THR A 952 -15.17 -1.80 -51.13
N ILE A 953 -14.64 -1.81 -52.35
CA ILE A 953 -13.40 -1.13 -52.73
C ILE A 953 -13.49 0.32 -52.21
N PRO A 954 -12.48 0.85 -51.50
CA PRO A 954 -12.42 2.28 -51.22
C PRO A 954 -12.46 3.02 -52.57
N THR A 955 -13.56 3.72 -52.85
CA THR A 955 -13.73 4.48 -54.10
C THR A 955 -12.72 5.63 -54.21
N GLU A 956 -11.89 5.85 -53.21
CA GLU A 956 -10.87 6.88 -53.19
C GLU A 956 -9.44 6.28 -53.28
N LEU A 957 -8.67 6.79 -54.25
CA LEU A 957 -7.25 6.47 -54.38
C LEU A 957 -6.46 7.13 -53.24
N VAL A 958 -5.99 6.32 -52.30
CA VAL A 958 -5.07 6.71 -51.23
C VAL A 958 -3.65 6.44 -51.70
N VAL A 959 -2.75 7.40 -51.46
CA VAL A 959 -1.33 7.31 -51.77
C VAL A 959 -0.55 7.45 -50.47
N TYR A 960 0.19 6.41 -50.06
CA TYR A 960 0.90 6.40 -48.78
C TYR A 960 2.29 5.73 -48.88
N PRO A 961 3.24 6.08 -48.01
CA PRO A 961 3.21 7.23 -47.10
C PRO A 961 3.30 8.55 -47.89
N ASN A 962 2.54 9.57 -47.49
CA ASN A 962 2.62 10.91 -48.06
C ASN A 962 2.58 11.95 -46.92
N PRO A 963 3.72 12.49 -46.48
CA PRO A 963 5.00 12.57 -47.21
C PRO A 963 5.77 11.24 -47.29
N ASN A 964 6.38 10.92 -48.44
CA ASN A 964 7.18 9.72 -48.62
C ASN A 964 8.66 9.97 -48.26
N LYS A 965 9.14 9.30 -47.22
CA LYS A 965 10.54 9.29 -46.80
C LYS A 965 11.32 8.07 -47.28
N LYS A 966 10.66 6.92 -47.42
CA LYS A 966 11.32 5.61 -47.60
C LYS A 966 11.57 5.20 -49.05
N GLY A 967 11.25 6.06 -50.02
CA GLY A 967 11.59 5.78 -51.42
C GLY A 967 10.60 4.89 -52.17
N ILE A 968 9.52 4.44 -51.53
CA ILE A 968 8.46 3.64 -52.17
C ILE A 968 7.10 4.23 -51.77
N LEU A 969 6.22 4.41 -52.76
CA LEU A 969 4.83 4.80 -52.57
C LEU A 969 3.91 3.62 -52.86
N TYR A 970 2.88 3.47 -52.05
CA TYR A 970 1.82 2.48 -52.17
C TYR A 970 0.49 3.14 -52.51
N PHE A 971 -0.38 2.41 -53.21
CA PHE A 971 -1.68 2.83 -53.67
C PHE A 971 -2.77 1.89 -53.11
N SER A 972 -3.92 2.44 -52.71
CA SER A 972 -5.05 1.64 -52.22
C SER A 972 -5.69 0.71 -53.28
N LYS A 973 -5.32 0.87 -54.56
CA LYS A 973 -5.74 0.03 -55.67
C LYS A 973 -4.69 0.05 -56.78
N GLU A 974 -4.74 -0.94 -57.67
CA GLU A 974 -3.82 -1.01 -58.81
C GLU A 974 -4.12 0.13 -59.80
N ILE A 975 -3.10 0.91 -60.17
CA ILE A 975 -3.26 2.07 -61.04
C ILE A 975 -2.18 2.14 -62.11
N THR A 976 -2.54 2.78 -63.22
CA THR A 976 -1.60 3.25 -64.25
C THR A 976 -1.55 4.77 -64.20
N GLY A 977 -0.35 5.35 -64.14
CA GLY A 977 -0.22 6.79 -63.98
C GLY A 977 1.19 7.33 -64.14
N ALA A 978 1.32 8.64 -63.91
CA ALA A 978 2.59 9.34 -63.98
C ALA A 978 2.68 10.45 -62.92
N PHE A 979 3.90 10.71 -62.45
CA PHE A 979 4.21 11.88 -61.63
C PHE A 979 4.64 13.05 -62.50
N TYR A 980 4.07 14.22 -62.23
CA TYR A 980 4.41 15.49 -62.85
C TYR A 980 5.03 16.43 -61.81
N ASN A 981 6.10 17.12 -62.17
CA ASN A 981 6.63 18.21 -61.35
C ASN A 981 5.75 19.47 -61.46
N SER A 982 6.08 20.52 -60.69
CA SER A 982 5.33 21.78 -60.68
C SER A 982 5.30 22.55 -62.01
N HIS A 983 6.14 22.19 -62.99
CA HIS A 983 6.16 22.76 -64.34
C HIS A 983 5.39 21.89 -65.35
N GLY A 984 4.75 20.80 -64.91
CA GLY A 984 4.00 19.89 -65.78
C GLY A 984 4.87 18.92 -66.59
N ALA A 985 6.16 18.78 -66.25
CA ALA A 985 7.01 17.76 -66.87
C ALA A 985 6.89 16.43 -66.12
N ILE A 986 6.85 15.33 -66.88
CA ILE A 986 6.76 13.97 -66.34
C ILE A 986 8.11 13.54 -65.79
N VAL A 987 8.12 13.07 -64.54
CA VAL A 987 9.33 12.59 -63.86
C VAL A 987 9.35 11.07 -63.69
N LEU A 988 8.19 10.41 -63.66
CA LEU A 988 8.09 8.97 -63.52
C LEU A 988 6.77 8.47 -64.12
N ARG A 989 6.80 7.36 -64.85
CA ARG A 989 5.62 6.64 -65.39
C ARG A 989 5.62 5.22 -64.86
N PHE A 990 4.43 4.69 -64.62
CA PHE A 990 4.24 3.32 -64.19
C PHE A 990 2.88 2.81 -64.69
N GLU A 991 2.79 1.51 -64.94
CA GLU A 991 1.60 0.85 -65.46
C GLU A 991 1.22 -0.30 -64.54
N SER A 992 -0.08 -0.45 -64.30
CA SER A 992 -0.72 -1.55 -63.57
C SER A 992 0.07 -1.98 -62.33
N THR A 993 0.16 -1.10 -61.34
CA THR A 993 0.86 -1.41 -60.09
C THR A 993 0.17 -0.77 -58.88
N GLN A 994 0.29 -1.41 -57.72
CA GLN A 994 -0.10 -0.88 -56.41
C GLN A 994 1.05 -0.19 -55.67
N GLN A 995 2.25 -0.17 -56.23
CA GLN A 995 3.39 0.53 -55.65
C GLN A 995 4.35 1.07 -56.72
N VAL A 996 5.12 2.08 -56.36
CA VAL A 996 6.17 2.63 -57.23
C VAL A 996 7.36 3.13 -56.42
N GLU A 997 8.55 2.78 -56.89
CA GLU A 997 9.81 3.26 -56.34
C GLU A 997 10.07 4.71 -56.82
N THR A 998 10.36 5.59 -55.87
CA THR A 998 10.66 7.01 -56.10
C THR A 998 12.11 7.36 -55.74
N LEU A 999 12.92 6.38 -55.34
CA LEU A 999 14.38 6.52 -55.20
C LEU A 999 14.99 6.89 -56.56
N GLY A 1000 15.37 8.17 -56.71
CA GLY A 1000 15.85 8.74 -57.97
C GLY A 1000 15.04 9.93 -58.48
N VAL A 1001 13.85 10.17 -57.92
CA VAL A 1001 13.09 11.41 -58.12
C VAL A 1001 13.56 12.44 -57.09
N SER A 1002 13.86 13.68 -57.52
CA SER A 1002 14.31 14.74 -56.60
C SER A 1002 13.28 15.03 -55.51
N GLN A 1003 13.71 15.45 -54.31
CA GLN A 1003 12.79 15.89 -53.27
C GLN A 1003 11.93 17.06 -53.77
N GLY A 1004 10.64 17.06 -53.42
CA GLY A 1004 9.71 18.10 -53.87
C GLY A 1004 8.25 17.66 -53.91
N ILE A 1005 7.40 18.59 -54.34
CA ILE A 1005 5.96 18.37 -54.55
C ILE A 1005 5.73 17.91 -55.98
N TYR A 1006 5.03 16.78 -56.12
CA TYR A 1006 4.62 16.19 -57.38
C TYR A 1006 3.10 16.02 -57.44
N TYR A 1007 2.58 15.97 -58.65
CA TYR A 1007 1.19 15.60 -58.91
C TYR A 1007 1.18 14.23 -59.57
N LEU A 1008 0.65 13.24 -58.88
CA LEU A 1008 0.28 11.95 -59.47
C LEU A 1008 -0.98 12.17 -60.30
N GLN A 1009 -0.94 11.83 -61.58
CA GLN A 1009 -2.13 11.77 -62.43
C GLN A 1009 -2.30 10.33 -62.94
N THR A 1010 -3.45 9.72 -62.69
CA THR A 1010 -3.79 8.39 -63.22
C THR A 1010 -4.44 8.51 -64.61
N ASN A 1011 -4.40 7.43 -65.40
CA ASN A 1011 -5.10 7.36 -66.68
C ASN A 1011 -6.64 7.48 -66.53
N GLU A 1012 -7.16 7.21 -65.34
CA GLU A 1012 -8.57 7.42 -64.96
C GLU A 1012 -8.90 8.89 -64.64
N GLY A 1013 -7.94 9.80 -64.72
CA GLY A 1013 -8.13 11.24 -64.51
C GLY A 1013 -8.04 11.70 -63.04
N ILE A 1014 -7.64 10.82 -62.11
CA ILE A 1014 -7.46 11.16 -60.70
C ILE A 1014 -6.13 11.89 -60.52
N THR A 1015 -6.14 13.04 -59.85
CA THR A 1015 -4.93 13.77 -59.46
C THR A 1015 -4.74 13.77 -57.94
N ARG A 1016 -3.53 13.46 -57.47
CA ARG A 1016 -3.15 13.51 -56.04
C ARG A 1016 -1.82 14.26 -55.88
N LYS A 1017 -1.75 15.14 -54.88
CA LYS A 1017 -0.49 15.83 -54.51
C LYS A 1017 0.34 14.91 -53.64
N VAL A 1018 1.59 14.71 -54.01
CA VAL A 1018 2.53 13.82 -53.33
C VAL A 1018 3.78 14.60 -52.96
N LEU A 1019 4.21 14.50 -51.71
CA LEU A 1019 5.42 15.12 -51.21
C LEU A 1019 6.50 14.05 -51.04
N LEU A 1020 7.59 14.17 -51.79
CA LEU A 1020 8.78 13.32 -51.66
C LEU A 1020 9.84 14.07 -50.84
N ILE A 1021 10.30 13.45 -49.75
CA ILE A 1021 11.27 14.04 -48.80
C ILE A 1021 12.36 13.02 -48.44
N HIS A 1022 12.88 12.33 -49.46
CA HIS A 1022 13.93 11.29 -49.37
C HIS A 1022 15.12 11.66 -48.52
#